data_AF-A0A8H5EZD3-F1
#
_entry.id   AF-A0A8H5EZD3-F1
#
_cell.length_a   1.000
_cell.length_b   1.000
_cell.length_c   1.000
_cell.angle_alpha   90.00
_cell.angle_beta   90.00
_cell.angle_gamma   90.00
#
_symmetry.space_group_name_H-M   'P 1'
#
loop_
_entity.id
_entity.type
_entity.pdbx_description
1 polymer ?
#
loop_
_entity_poly.entity_id
_entity_poly.type
_entity_poly.pdbx_seq_one_letter_code
_entity_poly.pdbx_strand_id
1 'polypeptide(L)'
;MATITNSNSPQLNNAMQVLGVLSDVGRALPFVAPAFILLKIIVDLEKRAADVDAKCNDLIERITFMVSHLPALLKVEIMASTRQVIDRMNEGIKDAAALIAAYRKQGRVARRLSLTNREKFTVCAETINNCSRDLLMSLQIHQTVQLDILTREVPIDDDDAAAKTFVESHGGSIDAIVHDRELVKEFAQQQQLVMDDSVMEQLNANIADSVQQNHVRLEGVLRDNVSGAIKDGLKSLATEMLLAEAEQKFHCIQCDKEFTDYTNGPKACSFHRAEYDSWSKSYPCCSIAHPCEFGPHRAKHHCDYPYGTFFPRSRGVLNYTDTHEEWTSVEDTNLETDDTQKASVSELYRWASRGGRVDDKTLLITVGRVWYKYPYYFNTFTANQLEEITKSVRLSRRVLIFRTSANEDEFAQAEWILSVSGKITGVRITAKTATSPSPYVRVCPIDLATCTKSGDIINVSEGGMRSYTPSKPYALPQNIRIGPELSSEQTRPVRTNFKTRTTPALKVILKTMSEPPLTANPTYGSAKYDYFQGTVSVFNNNPAGSLNPVTISGIRAEYRMVGSQKYAPVEECKFTDGSESLLPYSIDPRKSWQINFQVLVPRTEEDAKLGVTWWNRAFMARNQPVRIKLILEDIEGEECSLVLEHVFKPYPYKKASEKDLGFFFFDNPVGLERYAIQVEPASSDGSVVRIDGNDVDVKRLNKAVYQALKSGKTEIDLEIGKERNDGEWEWAAYALVDISCRRVYAFKIIMQEGKKVPVKRFGCQGYVLCPDYGESMNRARPISHATETAKLPPMEPYSQPEYPQDDAVDDFKPPVPPKILPSPSTEGPSFSNGVNGHGSGGVPPELNARLASIDTNLARIADALERLIGVGRIS
;
A
#
# COMPACT_ATOMS: atom_id res chain seq x y z
N MET A 1 20.15 -60.59 82.60
CA MET A 1 20.54 -59.23 82.20
C MET A 1 20.50 -59.18 80.69
N ALA A 2 19.46 -58.60 80.11
CA ALA A 2 19.23 -58.60 78.67
C ALA A 2 19.91 -57.39 78.02
N THR A 3 21.01 -57.64 77.30
CA THR A 3 21.66 -56.65 76.45
C THR A 3 20.81 -56.51 75.17
N ILE A 4 19.98 -55.48 75.13
CA ILE A 4 19.31 -55.05 73.89
C ILE A 4 20.39 -54.46 72.99
N THR A 5 20.84 -55.23 72.00
CA THR A 5 21.64 -54.73 70.89
C THR A 5 20.68 -54.29 69.79
N ASN A 6 20.55 -52.97 69.58
CA ASN A 6 19.93 -52.41 68.38
C ASN A 6 20.86 -52.70 67.19
N SER A 7 20.70 -53.85 66.54
CA SER A 7 21.34 -54.18 65.26
C SER A 7 20.44 -53.73 64.11
N ASN A 8 20.35 -52.43 63.85
CA ASN A 8 19.69 -51.94 62.63
C ASN A 8 20.53 -52.34 61.40
N SER A 9 20.06 -53.36 60.68
CA SER A 9 20.62 -53.84 59.40
C SER A 9 20.78 -52.67 58.40
N PRO A 10 21.96 -52.43 57.80
CA PRO A 10 22.17 -51.36 56.82
C PRO A 10 21.24 -51.47 55.60
N GLN A 11 20.84 -52.68 55.23
CA GLN A 11 19.85 -52.96 54.18
C GLN A 11 18.48 -52.37 54.53
N LEU A 12 18.06 -52.45 55.79
CA LEU A 12 16.78 -51.92 56.27
C LEU A 12 16.76 -50.39 56.26
N ASN A 13 17.87 -49.75 56.60
CA ASN A 13 18.02 -48.28 56.52
C ASN A 13 17.95 -47.78 55.08
N ASN A 14 18.59 -48.50 54.14
CA ASN A 14 18.51 -48.18 52.71
C ASN A 14 17.06 -48.31 52.19
N ALA A 15 16.36 -49.39 52.55
CA ALA A 15 14.95 -49.59 52.20
C ALA A 15 14.06 -48.44 52.72
N MET A 16 14.29 -47.96 53.95
CA MET A 16 13.59 -46.81 54.51
C MET A 16 13.84 -45.50 53.77
N GLN A 17 15.06 -45.26 53.30
CA GLN A 17 15.39 -44.10 52.50
C GLN A 17 14.67 -44.13 51.15
N VAL A 18 14.67 -45.28 50.48
CA VAL A 18 13.98 -45.49 49.20
C VAL A 18 12.45 -45.36 49.35
N LEU A 19 11.87 -45.81 50.47
CA LEU A 19 10.45 -45.65 50.77
C LEU A 19 9.98 -44.18 50.74
N GLY A 20 10.80 -43.25 51.25
CA GLY A 20 10.47 -41.82 51.22
C GLY A 20 10.28 -41.30 49.80
N VAL A 21 11.19 -41.66 48.90
CA VAL A 21 11.15 -41.26 47.48
C VAL A 21 9.97 -41.93 46.75
N LEU A 22 9.69 -43.20 47.04
CA LEU A 22 8.62 -43.94 46.37
C LEU A 22 7.21 -43.46 46.73
N SER A 23 7.02 -42.90 47.93
CA SER A 23 5.74 -42.28 48.32
C SER A 23 5.34 -41.17 47.34
N ASP A 24 6.28 -40.33 46.94
CA ASP A 24 6.03 -39.21 46.01
C ASP A 24 5.81 -39.71 44.59
N VAL A 25 6.58 -40.72 44.15
CA VAL A 25 6.37 -41.37 42.84
C VAL A 25 4.98 -42.02 42.76
N GLY A 26 4.54 -42.70 43.82
CA GLY A 26 3.23 -43.35 43.88
C GLY A 26 2.05 -42.38 43.85
N ARG A 27 2.23 -41.14 44.33
CA ARG A 27 1.22 -40.06 44.19
C ARG A 27 1.09 -39.58 42.76
N ALA A 28 2.22 -39.41 42.06
CA ALA A 28 2.25 -38.99 40.67
C ALA A 28 1.81 -40.11 39.70
N LEU A 29 2.16 -41.36 40.01
CA LEU A 29 1.90 -42.54 39.18
C LEU A 29 1.16 -43.62 40.01
N PRO A 30 -0.19 -43.63 40.02
CA PRO A 30 -0.97 -44.47 40.92
C PRO A 30 -0.70 -45.98 40.81
N PHE A 31 -0.28 -46.48 39.64
CA PHE A 31 0.05 -47.90 39.44
C PHE A 31 1.40 -48.32 40.07
N VAL A 32 2.20 -47.36 40.56
CA VAL A 32 3.45 -47.59 41.31
C VAL A 32 3.19 -47.65 42.83
N ALA A 33 2.06 -47.11 43.31
CA ALA A 33 1.70 -47.10 44.72
C ALA A 33 1.73 -48.48 45.43
N PRO A 34 1.35 -49.61 44.78
CA PRO A 34 1.46 -50.93 45.39
C PRO A 34 2.88 -51.30 45.83
N ALA A 35 3.90 -50.98 45.04
CA ALA A 35 5.30 -51.26 45.36
C ALA A 35 5.75 -50.56 46.64
N PHE A 36 5.33 -49.30 46.83
CA PHE A 36 5.60 -48.53 48.04
C PHE A 36 4.95 -49.18 49.28
N ILE A 37 3.67 -49.57 49.18
CA ILE A 37 2.93 -50.19 50.28
C ILE A 37 3.55 -51.54 50.65
N LEU A 38 3.89 -52.37 49.66
CA LEU A 38 4.48 -53.68 49.88
C LEU A 38 5.88 -53.59 50.50
N LEU A 39 6.73 -52.69 50.01
CA LEU A 39 8.04 -52.47 50.62
C LEU A 39 7.90 -51.98 52.07
N LYS A 40 6.93 -51.10 52.35
CA LYS A 40 6.65 -50.64 53.72
C LYS A 40 6.27 -51.81 54.63
N ILE A 41 5.41 -52.71 54.15
CA ILE A 41 5.01 -53.91 54.90
C ILE A 41 6.22 -54.82 55.17
N ILE A 42 7.08 -55.04 54.18
CA ILE A 42 8.31 -55.83 54.35
C ILE A 42 9.22 -55.19 55.40
N VAL A 43 9.46 -53.88 55.31
CA VAL A 43 10.27 -53.13 56.28
C VAL A 43 9.67 -53.22 57.68
N ASP A 44 8.35 -53.09 57.82
CA ASP A 44 7.67 -53.17 59.12
C ASP A 44 7.70 -54.58 59.72
N LEU A 45 7.66 -55.63 58.90
CA LEU A 45 7.82 -57.03 59.36
C LEU A 45 9.24 -57.27 59.88
N GLU A 46 10.24 -56.79 59.16
CA GLU A 46 11.65 -57.02 59.48
C GLU A 46 12.13 -56.16 60.64
N LYS A 47 11.59 -54.96 60.82
CA LYS A 47 11.78 -54.15 62.06
C LYS A 47 11.28 -54.85 63.31
N ARG A 48 10.25 -55.69 63.20
CA ARG A 48 9.64 -56.41 64.34
C ARG A 48 10.30 -57.77 64.59
N ALA A 49 11.17 -58.23 63.70
CA ALA A 49 11.86 -59.51 63.87
C ALA A 49 12.85 -59.43 65.03
N ALA A 50 12.87 -60.49 65.86
CA ALA A 50 13.76 -60.57 67.03
C ALA A 50 15.21 -60.97 66.67
N ASP A 51 15.40 -61.55 65.48
CA ASP A 51 16.66 -62.07 64.96
C ASP A 51 16.90 -61.63 63.50
N VAL A 52 18.17 -61.39 63.15
CA VAL A 52 18.60 -61.06 61.79
C VAL A 52 18.72 -62.36 60.97
N ASP A 53 18.16 -62.41 59.77
CA ASP A 53 18.21 -63.58 58.88
C ASP A 53 18.74 -63.15 57.51
N ALA A 54 19.79 -63.82 57.00
CA ALA A 54 20.46 -63.38 55.79
C ALA A 54 19.58 -63.52 54.54
N LYS A 55 18.65 -64.49 54.51
CA LYS A 55 17.75 -64.72 53.36
C LYS A 55 16.71 -63.60 53.24
N CYS A 56 16.14 -63.17 54.37
CA CYS A 56 15.26 -62.01 54.41
C CYS A 56 15.99 -60.72 54.01
N ASN A 57 17.19 -60.48 54.56
CA ASN A 57 17.99 -59.31 54.21
C ASN A 57 18.37 -59.28 52.72
N ASP A 58 18.77 -60.41 52.15
CA ASP A 58 19.08 -60.53 50.72
C ASP A 58 17.86 -60.17 49.86
N LEU A 59 16.69 -60.69 50.21
CA LEU A 59 15.46 -60.41 49.47
C LEU A 59 15.03 -58.94 49.59
N ILE A 60 15.16 -58.33 50.78
CA ILE A 60 14.95 -56.88 50.98
C ILE A 60 15.91 -56.06 50.12
N GLU A 61 17.18 -56.44 50.06
CA GLU A 61 18.20 -55.74 49.27
C GLU A 61 17.90 -55.80 47.78
N ARG A 62 17.52 -56.97 47.25
CA ARG A 62 17.09 -57.15 45.85
C ARG A 62 15.84 -56.34 45.53
N ILE A 63 14.83 -56.35 46.41
CA ILE A 63 13.59 -55.57 46.23
C ILE A 63 13.90 -54.07 46.26
N THR A 64 14.69 -53.62 47.24
CA THR A 64 15.09 -52.21 47.40
C THR A 64 15.86 -51.73 46.18
N PHE A 65 16.79 -52.53 45.67
CA PHE A 65 17.50 -52.25 44.42
C PHE A 65 16.51 -52.08 43.27
N MET A 66 15.61 -53.05 43.05
CA MET A 66 14.63 -52.99 41.98
C MET A 66 13.75 -51.73 42.05
N VAL A 67 13.15 -51.45 43.21
CA VAL A 67 12.23 -50.31 43.35
C VAL A 67 12.94 -48.95 43.33
N SER A 68 14.24 -48.87 43.64
CA SER A 68 15.01 -47.61 43.59
C SER A 68 15.07 -46.98 42.19
N HIS A 69 14.75 -47.74 41.14
CA HIS A 69 14.73 -47.28 39.75
C HIS A 69 13.39 -46.68 39.31
N LEU A 70 12.31 -46.89 40.07
CA LEU A 70 10.97 -46.38 39.75
C LEU A 70 10.86 -44.85 39.63
N PRO A 71 11.66 -44.01 40.33
CA PRO A 71 11.65 -42.57 40.11
C PRO A 71 11.99 -42.13 38.67
N ALA A 72 12.69 -42.97 37.89
CA ALA A 72 12.98 -42.68 36.49
C ALA A 72 11.71 -42.56 35.63
N LEU A 73 10.61 -43.20 36.02
CA LEU A 73 9.32 -43.14 35.31
C LEU A 73 8.73 -41.73 35.24
N LEU A 74 9.12 -40.81 36.13
CA LEU A 74 8.68 -39.41 36.06
C LEU A 74 9.31 -38.64 34.88
N LYS A 75 10.35 -39.18 34.25
CA LYS A 75 11.12 -38.51 33.19
C LYS A 75 11.02 -39.21 31.83
N VAL A 76 10.31 -40.34 31.75
CA VAL A 76 10.23 -41.19 30.57
C VAL A 76 8.77 -41.38 30.19
N GLU A 77 8.48 -41.46 28.89
CA GLU A 77 7.14 -41.79 28.40
C GLU A 77 6.77 -43.23 28.76
N ILE A 78 5.65 -43.41 29.47
CA ILE A 78 5.25 -44.72 30.01
C ILE A 78 4.51 -45.52 28.94
N MET A 79 5.20 -46.50 28.37
CA MET A 79 4.59 -47.44 27.42
C MET A 79 3.77 -48.53 28.12
N ALA A 80 2.83 -49.14 27.38
CA ALA A 80 2.02 -50.25 27.88
C ALA A 80 2.88 -51.45 28.35
N SER A 81 4.00 -51.71 27.67
CA SER A 81 4.97 -52.74 28.07
C SER A 81 5.65 -52.43 29.40
N THR A 82 6.04 -51.17 29.64
CA THR A 82 6.60 -50.71 30.92
C THR A 82 5.61 -50.89 32.06
N ARG A 83 4.33 -50.60 31.81
CA ARG A 83 3.27 -50.83 32.79
C ARG A 83 3.10 -52.31 33.15
N GLN A 84 3.11 -53.21 32.16
CA GLN A 84 3.07 -54.65 32.39
C GLN A 84 4.26 -55.17 33.20
N VAL A 85 5.45 -54.59 33.00
CA VAL A 85 6.64 -54.93 33.81
C VAL A 85 6.43 -54.53 35.27
N ILE A 86 5.85 -53.35 35.52
CA ILE A 86 5.57 -52.85 36.88
C ILE A 86 4.47 -53.66 37.56
N ASP A 87 3.44 -54.10 36.83
CA ASP A 87 2.41 -54.98 37.37
C ASP A 87 3.01 -56.34 37.79
N ARG A 88 3.87 -56.95 36.96
CA ARG A 88 4.60 -58.18 37.32
C ARG A 88 5.55 -57.98 38.50
N MET A 89 6.22 -56.82 38.57
CA MET A 89 7.05 -56.44 39.70
C MET A 89 6.24 -56.35 40.99
N ASN A 90 5.06 -55.72 40.97
CA ASN A 90 4.18 -55.63 42.14
C ASN A 90 3.77 -57.02 42.64
N GLU A 91 3.45 -57.93 41.73
CA GLU A 91 3.15 -59.33 42.07
C GLU A 91 4.36 -60.04 42.70
N GLY A 92 5.57 -59.89 42.13
CA GLY A 92 6.79 -60.46 42.68
C GLY A 92 7.13 -59.93 44.09
N ILE A 93 6.98 -58.63 44.34
CA ILE A 93 7.18 -58.05 45.68
C ILE A 93 6.10 -58.55 46.65
N LYS A 94 4.86 -58.76 46.19
CA LYS A 94 3.76 -59.29 47.01
C LYS A 94 4.04 -60.73 47.43
N ASP A 95 4.54 -61.55 46.52
CA ASP A 95 4.98 -62.92 46.82
C ASP A 95 6.14 -62.92 47.82
N ALA A 96 7.11 -62.04 47.64
CA ALA A 96 8.21 -61.87 48.59
C ALA A 96 7.72 -61.44 49.99
N ALA A 97 6.81 -60.46 50.05
CA ALA A 97 6.22 -60.01 51.31
C ALA A 97 5.43 -61.13 52.01
N ALA A 98 4.69 -61.93 51.26
CA ALA A 98 3.95 -63.07 51.78
C ALA A 98 4.88 -64.17 52.29
N LEU A 99 5.98 -64.46 51.57
CA LEU A 99 7.03 -65.40 51.96
C LEU A 99 7.73 -64.96 53.23
N ILE A 100 8.19 -63.70 53.31
CA ILE A 100 8.82 -63.13 54.50
C ILE A 100 7.88 -63.21 55.69
N ALA A 101 6.61 -62.81 55.52
CA ALA A 101 5.62 -62.88 56.59
C ALA A 101 5.36 -64.31 57.08
N ALA A 102 5.27 -65.29 56.17
CA ALA A 102 5.06 -66.69 56.51
C ALA A 102 6.29 -67.30 57.18
N TYR A 103 7.48 -67.00 56.66
CA TYR A 103 8.76 -67.45 57.22
C TYR A 103 8.98 -66.89 58.63
N ARG A 104 8.75 -65.59 58.85
CA ARG A 104 8.90 -64.96 60.17
C ARG A 104 7.87 -65.43 61.20
N LYS A 105 6.76 -66.04 60.77
CA LYS A 105 5.78 -66.67 61.65
C LYS A 105 6.23 -68.04 62.15
N GLN A 106 7.16 -68.71 61.46
CA GLN A 106 7.77 -69.95 61.92
C GLN A 106 8.79 -69.67 63.04
N GLY A 107 8.77 -70.50 64.07
CA GLY A 107 9.75 -70.52 65.14
C GLY A 107 11.16 -70.80 64.59
N ARG A 108 12.18 -70.34 65.32
CA ARG A 108 13.58 -70.38 64.84
C ARG A 108 14.06 -71.79 64.52
N VAL A 109 13.64 -72.81 65.29
CA VAL A 109 13.95 -74.22 65.03
C VAL A 109 13.29 -74.72 63.73
N ALA A 110 11.99 -74.43 63.54
CA ALA A 110 11.23 -74.85 62.37
C ALA A 110 11.75 -74.21 61.06
N ARG A 111 12.19 -72.95 61.12
CA ARG A 111 12.79 -72.23 59.98
C ARG A 111 14.05 -72.91 59.44
N ARG A 112 14.91 -73.41 60.34
CA ARG A 112 16.23 -73.98 60.01
C ARG A 112 16.14 -75.43 59.55
N LEU A 113 15.27 -76.23 60.16
CA LEU A 113 15.08 -77.64 59.79
C LEU A 113 14.25 -77.84 58.50
N SER A 114 13.41 -76.86 58.12
CA SER A 114 12.67 -76.92 56.86
C SER A 114 13.53 -76.48 55.67
N LEU A 115 14.29 -77.42 55.10
CA LEU A 115 15.19 -77.15 53.97
C LEU A 115 14.48 -76.63 52.70
N THR A 116 13.17 -76.88 52.56
CA THR A 116 12.33 -76.33 51.47
C THR A 116 12.19 -74.80 51.51
N ASN A 117 12.43 -74.17 52.65
CA ASN A 117 12.43 -72.71 52.76
C ASN A 117 13.48 -72.09 51.85
N ARG A 118 14.67 -72.70 51.76
CA ARG A 118 15.76 -72.20 50.90
C ARG A 118 15.36 -72.19 49.43
N GLU A 119 14.75 -73.26 48.94
CA GLU A 119 14.27 -73.35 47.56
C GLU A 119 13.25 -72.25 47.28
N LYS A 120 12.34 -71.98 48.23
CA LYS A 120 11.33 -70.91 48.11
C LYS A 120 11.94 -69.52 48.06
N PHE A 121 12.95 -69.23 48.89
CA PHE A 121 13.70 -67.96 48.82
C PHE A 121 14.51 -67.85 47.53
N THR A 122 15.03 -68.96 47.00
CA THR A 122 15.76 -68.99 45.71
C THR A 122 14.83 -68.66 44.54
N VAL A 123 13.67 -69.32 44.46
CA VAL A 123 12.65 -69.04 43.42
C VAL A 123 12.13 -67.60 43.51
N CYS A 124 11.93 -67.10 44.73
CA CYS A 124 11.50 -65.72 44.94
C CYS A 124 12.58 -64.72 44.51
N ALA A 125 13.85 -64.95 44.87
CA ALA A 125 14.97 -64.12 44.46
C ALA A 125 15.14 -64.11 42.93
N GLU A 126 14.98 -65.26 42.25
CA GLU A 126 14.99 -65.34 40.79
C GLU A 126 13.85 -64.52 40.15
N THR A 127 12.65 -64.60 40.72
CA THR A 127 11.50 -63.79 40.27
C THR A 127 11.80 -62.30 40.39
N ILE A 128 12.30 -61.84 41.53
CA ILE A 128 12.69 -60.44 41.74
C ILE A 128 13.81 -60.01 40.78
N ASN A 129 14.82 -60.86 40.57
CA ASN A 129 15.91 -60.56 39.64
C ASN A 129 15.41 -60.40 38.20
N ASN A 130 14.50 -61.27 37.76
CA ASN A 130 13.89 -61.20 36.43
C ASN A 130 13.06 -59.92 36.27
N CYS A 131 12.23 -59.57 37.26
CA CYS A 131 11.48 -58.31 37.25
C CYS A 131 12.42 -57.09 37.23
N SER A 132 13.52 -57.13 37.97
CA SER A 132 14.51 -56.05 37.98
C SER A 132 15.19 -55.88 36.63
N ARG A 133 15.56 -56.98 35.95
CA ARG A 133 16.17 -56.93 34.60
C ARG A 133 15.19 -56.37 33.57
N ASP A 134 13.94 -56.84 33.60
CA ASP A 134 12.87 -56.34 32.73
C ASP A 134 12.62 -54.84 32.93
N LEU A 135 12.64 -54.37 34.18
CA LEU A 135 12.47 -52.95 34.52
C LEU A 135 13.62 -52.10 33.97
N LEU A 136 14.87 -52.52 34.20
CA LEU A 136 16.05 -51.80 33.71
C LEU A 136 16.07 -51.72 32.17
N MET A 137 15.71 -52.81 31.50
CA MET A 137 15.59 -52.86 30.05
C MET A 137 14.47 -51.93 29.55
N SER A 138 13.30 -51.95 30.19
CA SER A 138 12.19 -51.06 29.81
C SER A 138 12.50 -49.58 30.03
N LEU A 139 13.35 -49.24 31.00
CA LEU A 139 13.76 -47.88 31.28
C LEU A 139 14.99 -47.43 30.45
N GLN A 140 15.53 -48.32 29.60
CA GLN A 140 16.76 -48.10 28.83
C GLN A 140 17.97 -47.70 29.71
N ILE A 141 18.00 -48.16 30.96
CA ILE A 141 19.09 -47.85 31.89
C ILE A 141 20.24 -48.83 31.62
N HIS A 142 21.25 -48.38 30.88
CA HIS A 142 22.51 -49.11 30.71
C HIS A 142 23.37 -48.98 31.98
N GLN A 143 23.48 -50.04 32.78
CA GLN A 143 24.29 -50.03 34.01
C GLN A 143 25.69 -50.60 33.78
N THR A 144 26.70 -49.95 34.38
CA THR A 144 28.12 -50.33 34.22
C THR A 144 28.77 -51.01 35.44
N VAL A 145 28.19 -51.06 36.67
CA VAL A 145 28.95 -51.60 37.85
C VAL A 145 28.15 -52.35 38.96
N GLN A 146 26.81 -52.49 38.98
CA GLN A 146 26.08 -53.12 40.13
C GLN A 146 25.19 -54.33 39.79
N LEU A 147 25.64 -55.24 38.92
CA LEU A 147 24.92 -56.50 38.66
C LEU A 147 25.09 -57.57 39.76
N ASP A 148 26.05 -57.39 40.69
CA ASP A 148 26.40 -58.41 41.69
C ASP A 148 25.20 -58.82 42.57
N ILE A 149 24.37 -57.85 42.99
CA ILE A 149 23.12 -58.12 43.72
C ILE A 149 22.16 -59.02 42.93
N LEU A 150 22.11 -58.90 41.61
CA LEU A 150 21.22 -59.67 40.73
C LEU A 150 21.83 -61.01 40.26
N THR A 151 23.10 -61.27 40.57
CA THR A 151 23.82 -62.49 40.15
C THR A 151 24.33 -63.35 41.30
N ARG A 152 24.38 -62.82 42.53
CA ARG A 152 24.80 -63.60 43.72
C ARG A 152 23.77 -64.66 44.11
N GLU A 153 24.24 -65.78 44.65
CA GLU A 153 23.39 -66.83 45.23
C GLU A 153 22.73 -66.33 46.53
N VAL A 154 21.58 -66.93 46.90
CA VAL A 154 20.93 -66.66 48.19
C VAL A 154 21.86 -67.11 49.33
N PRO A 155 22.16 -66.25 50.32
CA PRO A 155 23.10 -66.57 51.38
C PRO A 155 22.63 -67.76 52.25
N ILE A 156 23.61 -68.50 52.76
CA ILE A 156 23.43 -69.62 53.68
C ILE A 156 23.88 -69.14 55.05
N ASP A 157 22.99 -69.18 56.05
CA ASP A 157 23.38 -68.90 57.43
C ASP A 157 24.16 -70.10 58.00
N ASP A 158 25.05 -69.86 58.96
CA ASP A 158 25.80 -70.92 59.66
C ASP A 158 24.83 -71.96 60.30
N ASP A 159 23.68 -71.48 60.80
CA ASP A 159 22.59 -72.31 61.35
C ASP A 159 21.92 -73.21 60.27
N ASP A 160 21.87 -72.77 59.01
CA ASP A 160 21.31 -73.56 57.89
C ASP A 160 22.31 -74.64 57.43
N ALA A 161 23.60 -74.30 57.41
CA ALA A 161 24.66 -75.26 57.13
C ALA A 161 24.68 -76.36 58.21
N ALA A 162 24.54 -75.97 59.47
CA ALA A 162 24.44 -76.90 60.59
C ALA A 162 23.18 -77.80 60.49
N ALA A 163 22.03 -77.25 60.10
CA ALA A 163 20.82 -78.04 59.86
C ALA A 163 21.01 -79.06 58.74
N LYS A 164 21.66 -78.67 57.63
CA LYS A 164 21.97 -79.58 56.52
C LYS A 164 22.91 -80.70 56.95
N THR A 165 23.99 -80.39 57.67
CA THR A 165 24.92 -81.39 58.21
C THR A 165 24.24 -82.32 59.22
N PHE A 166 23.34 -81.80 60.05
CA PHE A 166 22.56 -82.61 61.00
C PHE A 166 21.60 -83.58 60.30
N VAL A 167 20.97 -83.15 59.20
CA VAL A 167 20.14 -84.04 58.36
C VAL A 167 20.98 -85.12 57.69
N GLU A 168 22.14 -84.75 57.15
CA GLU A 168 23.07 -85.69 56.51
C GLU A 168 23.63 -86.72 57.50
N SER A 169 23.96 -86.32 58.74
CA SER A 169 24.47 -87.22 59.77
C SER A 169 23.44 -88.23 60.29
N HIS A 170 22.14 -87.96 60.10
CA HIS A 170 21.03 -88.81 60.55
C HIS A 170 20.33 -89.55 59.40
N GLY A 171 21.06 -89.88 58.32
CA GLY A 171 20.57 -90.76 57.25
C GLY A 171 19.93 -90.03 56.06
N GLY A 172 20.02 -88.70 56.00
CA GLY A 172 19.68 -87.89 54.82
C GLY A 172 18.19 -87.69 54.55
N SER A 173 17.29 -88.27 55.36
CA SER A 173 15.84 -88.10 55.23
C SER A 173 15.33 -87.01 56.18
N ILE A 174 14.94 -85.86 55.62
CA ILE A 174 14.38 -84.72 56.37
C ILE A 174 13.06 -85.12 57.04
N ASP A 175 12.21 -85.89 56.34
CA ASP A 175 10.91 -86.31 56.85
C ASP A 175 11.02 -87.16 58.13
N ALA A 176 12.05 -88.00 58.24
CA ALA A 176 12.29 -88.80 59.44
C ALA A 176 12.61 -87.93 60.67
N ILE A 177 13.37 -86.84 60.46
CA ILE A 177 13.78 -85.92 61.54
C ILE A 177 12.62 -85.02 61.96
N VAL A 178 11.86 -84.49 61.00
CA VAL A 178 10.76 -83.54 61.24
C VAL A 178 9.60 -84.16 62.05
N HIS A 179 9.39 -85.47 61.94
CA HIS A 179 8.35 -86.20 62.65
C HIS A 179 8.82 -86.83 63.98
N ASP A 180 10.13 -86.80 64.27
CA ASP A 180 10.72 -87.34 65.50
C ASP A 180 11.02 -86.21 66.51
N ARG A 181 10.25 -86.16 67.59
CA ARG A 181 10.36 -85.15 68.64
C ARG A 181 11.73 -85.17 69.34
N GLU A 182 12.38 -86.33 69.43
CA GLU A 182 13.67 -86.45 70.13
C GLU A 182 14.80 -85.88 69.27
N LEU A 183 14.81 -86.15 67.96
CA LEU A 183 15.79 -85.61 67.02
C LEU A 183 15.69 -84.09 66.85
N VAL A 184 14.47 -83.54 66.81
CA VAL A 184 14.25 -82.08 66.78
C VAL A 184 14.75 -81.41 68.06
N LYS A 185 14.57 -82.05 69.22
CA LYS A 185 15.05 -81.55 70.51
C LYS A 185 16.58 -81.60 70.60
N GLU A 186 17.20 -82.64 70.04
CA GLU A 186 18.66 -82.74 69.95
C GLU A 186 19.24 -81.60 69.10
N PHE A 187 18.65 -81.36 67.92
CA PHE A 187 19.05 -80.23 67.07
C PHE A 187 18.91 -78.88 67.79
N ALA A 188 17.78 -78.65 68.46
CA ALA A 188 17.54 -77.41 69.21
C ALA A 188 18.56 -77.21 70.34
N GLN A 189 18.94 -78.28 71.06
CA GLN A 189 19.98 -78.21 72.09
C GLN A 189 21.38 -77.96 71.50
N GLN A 190 21.74 -78.62 70.40
CA GLN A 190 23.02 -78.41 69.72
C GLN A 190 23.19 -76.96 69.25
N GLN A 191 22.11 -76.33 68.79
CA GLN A 191 22.11 -74.95 68.31
C GLN A 191 21.72 -73.90 69.38
N GLN A 192 21.60 -74.30 70.66
CA GLN A 192 21.18 -73.43 71.76
C GLN A 192 19.83 -72.69 71.52
N LEU A 193 18.89 -73.35 70.83
CA LEU A 193 17.56 -72.84 70.52
C LEU A 193 16.53 -73.33 71.55
N VAL A 194 15.58 -72.46 71.88
CA VAL A 194 14.47 -72.81 72.79
C VAL A 194 13.43 -73.62 72.04
N MET A 195 13.07 -74.79 72.58
CA MET A 195 11.97 -75.61 72.07
C MET A 195 10.70 -75.32 72.87
N ASP A 196 9.64 -74.92 72.18
CA ASP A 196 8.27 -74.87 72.74
C ASP A 196 7.38 -75.94 72.06
N ASP A 197 6.20 -76.20 72.62
CA ASP A 197 5.27 -77.21 72.08
C ASP A 197 4.69 -76.84 70.70
N SER A 198 4.85 -75.59 70.24
CA SER A 198 4.38 -75.13 68.93
C SER A 198 5.34 -75.44 67.77
N VAL A 199 6.61 -75.77 68.07
CA VAL A 199 7.63 -76.09 67.06
C VAL A 199 7.25 -77.30 66.22
N MET A 200 6.72 -78.36 66.84
CA MET A 200 6.31 -79.58 66.11
C MET A 200 5.09 -79.34 65.22
N GLU A 201 4.17 -78.46 65.64
CA GLU A 201 3.02 -78.06 64.82
C GLU A 201 3.45 -77.22 63.61
N GLN A 202 4.39 -76.29 63.81
CA GLN A 202 4.93 -75.44 62.75
C GLN A 202 5.79 -76.19 61.73
N LEU A 203 6.49 -77.24 62.17
CA LEU A 203 7.27 -78.14 61.32
C LEU A 203 6.39 -78.97 60.36
N ASN A 204 5.20 -79.36 60.84
CA ASN A 204 4.19 -80.07 60.04
C ASN A 204 3.32 -79.12 59.20
N ALA A 205 3.38 -77.80 59.44
CA ALA A 205 2.61 -76.81 58.71
C ALA A 205 3.26 -76.50 57.35
N ASN A 206 2.50 -76.66 56.26
CA ASN A 206 2.96 -76.29 54.93
C ASN A 206 3.03 -74.76 54.80
N ILE A 207 4.25 -74.20 54.74
CA ILE A 207 4.45 -72.76 54.55
C ILE A 207 3.79 -72.23 53.27
N ALA A 208 3.55 -73.08 52.25
CA ALA A 208 2.85 -72.66 51.03
C ALA A 208 1.41 -72.18 51.31
N ASP A 209 0.70 -72.83 52.25
CA ASP A 209 -0.67 -72.44 52.61
C ASP A 209 -0.66 -71.11 53.38
N SER A 210 0.33 -70.90 54.26
CA SER A 210 0.51 -69.62 54.96
C SER A 210 0.93 -68.49 54.01
N VAL A 211 1.72 -68.78 52.97
CA VAL A 211 2.07 -67.82 51.93
C VAL A 211 0.83 -67.42 51.14
N GLN A 212 0.01 -68.39 50.72
CA GLN A 212 -1.22 -68.10 49.98
C GLN A 212 -2.21 -67.26 50.80
N GLN A 213 -2.38 -67.58 52.09
CA GLN A 213 -3.23 -66.79 52.98
C GLN A 213 -2.72 -65.35 53.16
N ASN A 214 -1.39 -65.18 53.31
CA ASN A 214 -0.77 -63.87 53.40
C ASN A 214 -0.88 -63.09 52.09
N HIS A 215 -0.73 -63.75 50.94
CA HIS A 215 -0.86 -63.15 49.61
C HIS A 215 -2.27 -62.57 49.42
N VAL A 216 -3.32 -63.33 49.74
CA VAL A 216 -4.73 -62.85 49.68
C VAL A 216 -4.96 -61.66 50.62
N ARG A 217 -4.41 -61.72 51.84
CA ARG A 217 -4.51 -60.60 52.80
C ARG A 217 -3.82 -59.33 52.29
N LEU A 218 -2.64 -59.47 51.70
CA LEU A 218 -1.89 -58.34 51.12
C LEU A 218 -2.63 -57.75 49.92
N GLU A 219 -3.26 -58.58 49.08
CA GLU A 219 -4.08 -58.10 47.97
C GLU A 219 -5.27 -57.24 48.45
N GLY A 220 -5.93 -57.65 49.55
CA GLY A 220 -6.98 -56.84 50.20
C GLY A 220 -6.46 -55.48 50.66
N VAL A 221 -5.31 -55.45 51.36
CA VAL A 221 -4.68 -54.20 51.83
C VAL A 221 -4.30 -53.28 50.67
N LEU A 222 -3.81 -53.84 49.56
CA LEU A 222 -3.46 -53.07 48.37
C LEU A 222 -4.68 -52.43 47.72
N ARG A 223 -5.78 -53.18 47.57
CA ARG A 223 -7.02 -52.69 46.96
C ARG A 223 -7.60 -51.49 47.71
N ASP A 224 -7.59 -51.54 49.03
CA ASP A 224 -8.13 -50.46 49.88
C ASP A 224 -7.27 -49.18 49.82
N ASN A 225 -5.93 -49.34 49.82
CA ASN A 225 -5.01 -48.20 49.82
C ASN A 225 -4.85 -47.53 48.44
N VAL A 226 -4.84 -48.30 47.35
CA VAL A 226 -4.78 -47.76 45.97
C VAL A 226 -6.03 -46.94 45.66
N SER A 227 -7.20 -47.38 46.15
CA SER A 227 -8.46 -46.64 46.03
C SER A 227 -8.43 -45.28 46.74
N GLY A 228 -7.72 -45.19 47.87
CA GLY A 228 -7.49 -43.93 48.60
C GLY A 228 -6.56 -42.96 47.84
N ALA A 229 -5.42 -43.45 47.34
CA ALA A 229 -4.44 -42.64 46.63
C ALA A 229 -4.98 -42.04 45.32
N ILE A 230 -5.80 -42.80 44.57
CA ILE A 230 -6.46 -42.32 43.35
C ILE A 230 -7.45 -41.19 43.68
N LYS A 231 -8.21 -41.33 44.77
CA LYS A 231 -9.21 -40.34 45.18
C LYS A 231 -8.58 -39.01 45.63
N ASP A 232 -7.45 -39.06 46.32
CA ASP A 232 -6.74 -37.86 46.77
C ASP A 232 -5.98 -37.17 45.63
N GLY A 233 -5.38 -37.94 44.71
CA GLY A 233 -4.77 -37.40 43.48
C GLY A 233 -5.78 -36.68 42.58
N LEU A 234 -6.98 -37.27 42.40
CA LEU A 234 -8.07 -36.64 41.64
C LEU A 234 -8.60 -35.37 42.31
N LYS A 235 -8.67 -35.34 43.65
CA LYS A 235 -9.06 -34.11 44.38
C LYS A 235 -8.03 -33.00 44.23
N SER A 236 -6.73 -33.32 44.28
CA SER A 236 -5.67 -32.32 44.08
C SER A 236 -5.74 -31.72 42.67
N LEU A 237 -5.90 -32.56 41.64
CA LEU A 237 -6.03 -32.12 40.26
C LEU A 237 -7.29 -31.25 40.05
N ALA A 238 -8.43 -31.65 40.63
CA ALA A 238 -9.65 -30.86 40.57
C ALA A 238 -9.53 -29.50 41.28
N THR A 239 -8.73 -29.43 42.35
CA THR A 239 -8.48 -28.17 43.08
C THR A 239 -7.57 -27.24 42.27
N GLU A 240 -6.55 -27.78 41.60
CA GLU A 240 -5.70 -27.01 40.68
C GLU A 240 -6.48 -26.52 39.47
N MET A 241 -7.37 -27.35 38.89
CA MET A 241 -8.25 -26.93 37.81
C MET A 241 -9.22 -25.82 38.24
N LEU A 242 -9.80 -25.92 39.43
CA LEU A 242 -10.67 -24.86 39.98
C LEU A 242 -9.91 -23.56 40.24
N LEU A 243 -8.66 -23.63 40.71
CA LEU A 243 -7.81 -22.44 40.89
C LEU A 243 -7.44 -21.80 39.55
N ALA A 244 -7.14 -22.61 38.52
CA ALA A 244 -6.87 -22.13 37.16
C ALA A 244 -8.11 -21.52 36.49
N GLU A 245 -9.31 -22.09 36.72
CA GLU A 245 -10.57 -21.53 36.24
C GLU A 245 -10.99 -20.24 36.97
N ALA A 246 -10.54 -20.06 38.21
CA ALA A 246 -10.77 -18.85 39.00
C ALA A 246 -9.82 -17.69 38.66
N GLU A 247 -8.77 -17.92 37.85
CA GLU A 247 -7.88 -16.84 37.40
C GLU A 247 -8.60 -15.82 36.52
N GLN A 248 -8.22 -14.55 36.67
CA GLN A 248 -8.72 -13.49 35.82
C GLN A 248 -8.32 -13.76 34.37
N LYS A 249 -9.32 -13.82 33.48
CA LYS A 249 -9.10 -13.89 32.03
C LYS A 249 -8.80 -12.50 31.48
N PHE A 250 -7.68 -12.39 30.78
CA PHE A 250 -7.27 -11.21 30.04
C PHE A 250 -7.44 -11.45 28.54
N HIS A 251 -7.58 -10.36 27.77
CA HIS A 251 -7.65 -10.43 26.31
C HIS A 251 -6.33 -9.97 25.70
N CYS A 252 -5.73 -10.79 24.84
CA CYS A 252 -4.47 -10.44 24.22
C CYS A 252 -4.68 -9.49 23.04
N ILE A 253 -4.13 -8.28 23.15
CA ILE A 253 -4.20 -7.25 22.11
C ILE A 253 -3.43 -7.58 20.81
N GLN A 254 -2.55 -8.59 20.82
CA GLN A 254 -1.68 -8.95 19.69
C GLN A 254 -2.29 -10.04 18.81
N CYS A 255 -2.94 -11.04 19.42
CA CYS A 255 -3.53 -12.18 18.72
C CYS A 255 -5.03 -12.33 18.93
N ASP A 256 -5.66 -11.43 19.70
CA ASP A 256 -7.10 -11.39 19.99
C ASP A 256 -7.63 -12.65 20.69
N LYS A 257 -6.78 -13.34 21.47
CA LYS A 257 -7.14 -14.54 22.25
C LYS A 257 -7.17 -14.24 23.73
N GLU A 258 -8.08 -14.89 24.45
CA GLU A 258 -8.11 -14.88 25.92
C GLU A 258 -6.93 -15.66 26.50
N PHE A 259 -6.38 -15.18 27.62
CA PHE A 259 -5.30 -15.83 28.35
C PHE A 259 -5.39 -15.52 29.85
N THR A 260 -4.73 -16.32 30.67
CA THR A 260 -4.53 -16.09 32.11
C THR A 260 -3.04 -15.99 32.41
N ASP A 261 -2.65 -15.49 33.59
CA ASP A 261 -1.24 -15.40 33.95
C ASP A 261 -0.55 -16.78 33.99
N TYR A 262 -1.26 -17.83 34.42
CA TYR A 262 -0.75 -19.20 34.38
C TYR A 262 -0.47 -19.71 32.97
N THR A 263 -1.30 -19.33 32.00
CA THR A 263 -1.15 -19.74 30.59
C THR A 263 -0.21 -18.84 29.79
N ASN A 264 0.30 -17.75 30.39
CA ASN A 264 1.11 -16.74 29.71
C ASN A 264 2.61 -17.05 29.66
N GLY A 265 2.97 -18.11 28.94
CA GLY A 265 4.37 -18.46 28.68
C GLY A 265 5.07 -17.57 27.64
N PRO A 266 6.42 -17.62 27.52
CA PRO A 266 7.19 -16.80 26.58
C PRO A 266 6.86 -16.97 25.08
N LYS A 267 6.15 -18.04 24.70
CA LYS A 267 5.70 -18.33 23.33
C LYS A 267 4.19 -18.58 23.24
N ALA A 268 3.43 -18.16 24.24
CA ALA A 268 1.98 -18.44 24.32
C ALA A 268 1.19 -17.67 23.23
N CYS A 269 1.62 -16.45 22.93
CA CYS A 269 1.06 -15.63 21.87
C CYS A 269 1.79 -15.85 20.55
N SER A 270 1.03 -15.96 19.46
CA SER A 270 1.53 -16.03 18.09
C SER A 270 0.86 -14.95 17.24
N PHE A 271 1.63 -14.07 16.60
CA PHE A 271 1.08 -12.95 15.82
C PHE A 271 1.97 -12.58 14.62
N HIS A 272 1.43 -11.74 13.73
CA HIS A 272 2.18 -11.14 12.63
C HIS A 272 2.72 -9.78 13.02
N ARG A 273 3.93 -9.43 12.57
CA ARG A 273 4.50 -8.08 12.78
C ARG A 273 3.79 -6.99 12.02
N ALA A 274 3.14 -7.34 10.90
CA ALA A 274 2.44 -6.41 10.02
C ALA A 274 0.94 -6.73 10.00
N GLU A 275 0.14 -5.71 9.67
CA GLU A 275 -1.27 -5.89 9.34
C GLU A 275 -1.42 -6.69 8.04
N TYR A 276 -2.51 -7.45 7.92
CA TYR A 276 -2.88 -8.12 6.69
C TYR A 276 -3.20 -7.11 5.58
N ASP A 277 -2.54 -7.22 4.44
CA ASP A 277 -2.84 -6.39 3.28
C ASP A 277 -3.89 -7.07 2.40
N SER A 278 -5.09 -6.48 2.36
CA SER A 278 -6.22 -6.99 1.58
C SER A 278 -6.02 -6.89 0.07
N TRP A 279 -5.17 -5.98 -0.41
CA TRP A 279 -4.88 -5.82 -1.83
C TRP A 279 -3.93 -6.90 -2.35
N SER A 280 -2.82 -7.13 -1.65
CA SER A 280 -1.88 -8.21 -1.99
C SER A 280 -2.30 -9.58 -1.45
N LYS A 281 -3.37 -9.66 -0.65
CA LYS A 281 -3.87 -10.87 0.03
C LYS A 281 -2.78 -11.60 0.82
N SER A 282 -1.89 -10.85 1.46
CA SER A 282 -0.73 -11.41 2.17
C SER A 282 -0.32 -10.53 3.35
N TYR A 283 0.44 -11.10 4.29
CA TYR A 283 1.08 -10.33 5.35
C TYR A 283 2.42 -9.77 4.85
N PRO A 284 2.62 -8.44 4.78
CA PRO A 284 3.85 -7.86 4.22
C PRO A 284 5.14 -8.23 4.96
N CYS A 285 5.04 -8.71 6.19
CA CYS A 285 6.20 -9.09 7.00
C CYS A 285 6.83 -10.43 6.61
N CYS A 286 6.06 -11.37 6.06
CA CYS A 286 6.53 -12.74 5.79
C CYS A 286 5.83 -13.44 4.62
N SER A 287 4.77 -12.84 4.05
CA SER A 287 3.95 -13.35 2.95
C SER A 287 3.29 -14.72 3.19
N ILE A 288 3.34 -15.23 4.42
CA ILE A 288 2.70 -16.50 4.83
C ILE A 288 1.44 -16.22 5.66
N ALA A 289 0.50 -17.18 5.66
CA ALA A 289 -0.72 -17.08 6.46
C ALA A 289 -0.45 -17.30 7.96
N HIS A 290 0.47 -18.21 8.30
CA HIS A 290 0.79 -18.55 9.69
C HIS A 290 1.58 -17.42 10.39
N PRO A 291 1.35 -17.15 11.68
CA PRO A 291 2.07 -16.13 12.43
C PRO A 291 3.59 -16.28 12.35
N CYS A 292 4.30 -15.18 12.21
CA CYS A 292 5.76 -15.14 12.07
C CYS A 292 6.51 -14.82 13.37
N GLU A 293 5.82 -14.35 14.41
CA GLU A 293 6.40 -14.02 15.71
C GLU A 293 5.68 -14.74 16.85
N PHE A 294 6.44 -14.99 17.92
CA PHE A 294 5.96 -15.65 19.14
C PHE A 294 6.44 -14.89 20.37
N GLY A 295 5.57 -14.73 21.36
CA GLY A 295 5.86 -13.98 22.58
C GLY A 295 4.88 -14.32 23.71
N PRO A 296 5.01 -13.68 24.89
CA PRO A 296 3.95 -13.70 25.89
C PRO A 296 2.77 -12.83 25.44
N HIS A 297 1.56 -13.22 25.83
CA HIS A 297 0.37 -12.40 25.65
C HIS A 297 0.48 -11.06 26.40
N ARG A 298 -0.16 -10.04 25.83
CA ARG A 298 -0.22 -8.68 26.40
C ARG A 298 -1.67 -8.22 26.49
N ALA A 299 -2.09 -7.81 27.68
CA ALA A 299 -3.43 -7.25 27.89
C ALA A 299 -3.54 -5.75 27.48
N LYS A 300 -2.41 -5.05 27.38
CA LYS A 300 -2.37 -3.61 27.07
C LYS A 300 -1.54 -3.36 25.82
N HIS A 301 -1.96 -2.38 25.02
CA HIS A 301 -1.20 -1.90 23.88
C HIS A 301 0.16 -1.34 24.29
N HIS A 302 1.16 -1.60 23.45
CA HIS A 302 2.54 -1.18 23.67
C HIS A 302 3.20 -0.82 22.33
N CYS A 303 4.36 -0.17 22.38
CA CYS A 303 5.18 0.13 21.20
C CYS A 303 6.58 -0.51 21.26
N ASP A 304 6.84 -1.38 22.24
CA ASP A 304 8.13 -2.07 22.44
C ASP A 304 8.61 -2.85 21.19
N TYR A 305 7.67 -3.40 20.43
CA TYR A 305 7.90 -4.11 19.17
C TYR A 305 6.62 -4.12 18.32
N PRO A 306 6.73 -4.26 16.98
CA PRO A 306 5.59 -4.17 16.07
C PRO A 306 4.72 -5.43 16.06
N TYR A 307 3.40 -5.23 16.00
CA TYR A 307 2.41 -6.30 15.82
C TYR A 307 1.21 -5.77 15.00
N GLY A 308 0.61 -6.62 14.17
CA GLY A 308 -0.27 -6.21 13.09
C GLY A 308 -1.52 -5.43 13.51
N THR A 309 -2.17 -5.82 14.61
CA THR A 309 -3.37 -5.15 15.14
C THR A 309 -3.09 -3.74 15.69
N PHE A 310 -1.82 -3.38 15.91
CA PHE A 310 -1.45 -2.05 16.39
C PHE A 310 -1.66 -0.94 15.34
N PHE A 311 -1.33 -1.23 14.08
CA PHE A 311 -1.30 -0.19 13.03
C PHE A 311 -2.70 0.35 12.71
N PRO A 312 -3.75 -0.46 12.57
CA PRO A 312 -5.13 0.03 12.46
C PRO A 312 -5.51 0.97 13.60
N ARG A 313 -5.19 0.61 14.84
CA ARG A 313 -5.45 1.45 16.01
C ARG A 313 -4.71 2.78 15.93
N SER A 314 -3.41 2.76 15.64
CA SER A 314 -2.61 3.99 15.54
C SER A 314 -3.12 4.93 14.44
N ARG A 315 -3.51 4.40 13.28
CA ARG A 315 -4.13 5.17 12.18
C ARG A 315 -5.51 5.70 12.56
N GLY A 316 -6.29 4.92 13.31
CA GLY A 316 -7.57 5.32 13.89
C GLY A 316 -7.46 6.56 14.79
N VAL A 317 -6.28 6.81 15.36
CA VAL A 317 -5.95 8.04 16.09
C VAL A 317 -5.35 9.10 15.16
N LEU A 318 -4.28 8.79 14.44
CA LEU A 318 -3.46 9.83 13.76
C LEU A 318 -4.07 10.40 12.47
N ASN A 319 -4.96 9.68 11.79
CA ASN A 319 -5.48 10.10 10.49
C ASN A 319 -6.75 10.94 10.57
N TYR A 320 -7.17 11.34 11.77
CA TYR A 320 -8.43 12.04 12.00
C TYR A 320 -8.21 13.28 12.88
N THR A 321 -8.96 14.34 12.61
CA THR A 321 -8.87 15.61 13.34
C THR A 321 -9.73 15.64 14.61
N ASP A 322 -10.71 14.72 14.76
CA ASP A 322 -11.60 14.66 15.92
C ASP A 322 -11.09 13.77 17.06
N THR A 323 -9.95 13.10 16.85
CA THR A 323 -9.36 12.11 17.76
C THR A 323 -8.23 12.65 18.60
N HIS A 324 -7.52 13.68 18.11
CA HIS A 324 -6.42 14.30 18.82
C HIS A 324 -6.23 15.75 18.37
N GLU A 325 -5.64 16.57 19.23
CA GLU A 325 -5.18 17.92 18.88
C GLU A 325 -3.66 17.96 18.94
N GLU A 326 -3.02 18.20 17.80
CA GLU A 326 -1.57 18.34 17.73
C GLU A 326 -1.15 19.68 18.33
N TRP A 327 -0.43 19.65 19.45
CA TRP A 327 0.12 20.87 20.05
C TRP A 327 1.35 21.32 19.29
N THR A 328 2.25 20.39 18.94
CA THR A 328 3.41 20.69 18.11
C THR A 328 3.88 19.46 17.35
N SER A 329 4.40 19.67 16.15
CA SER A 329 5.12 18.67 15.34
C SER A 329 6.38 19.25 14.75
N VAL A 330 7.31 18.34 14.42
CA VAL A 330 8.46 18.57 13.57
C VAL A 330 8.46 17.49 12.50
N GLU A 331 8.63 17.89 11.25
CA GLU A 331 8.75 16.99 10.10
C GLU A 331 9.86 17.50 9.19
N ASP A 332 10.74 16.61 8.78
CA ASP A 332 11.82 16.89 7.84
C ASP A 332 11.90 15.74 6.84
N THR A 333 12.12 16.06 5.56
CA THR A 333 12.13 15.09 4.46
C THR A 333 13.52 15.00 3.86
N ASN A 334 14.02 13.78 3.72
CA ASN A 334 15.26 13.49 3.03
C ASN A 334 15.06 13.75 1.53
N LEU A 335 15.77 14.74 0.99
CA LEU A 335 15.62 15.19 -0.39
C LEU A 335 16.23 14.21 -1.41
N GLU A 336 16.98 13.20 -0.96
CA GLU A 336 17.52 12.12 -1.80
C GLU A 336 16.63 10.87 -1.80
N THR A 337 16.20 10.40 -0.63
CA THR A 337 15.45 9.13 -0.50
C THR A 337 13.94 9.30 -0.37
N ASP A 338 13.45 10.52 -0.17
CA ASP A 338 12.06 10.85 0.17
C ASP A 338 11.56 10.33 1.53
N ASP A 339 12.45 9.79 2.35
CA ASP A 339 12.11 9.36 3.71
C ASP A 339 11.85 10.56 4.63
N THR A 340 10.84 10.44 5.48
CA THR A 340 10.47 11.51 6.42
C THR A 340 10.82 11.13 7.85
N GLN A 341 11.49 12.06 8.53
CA GLN A 341 11.72 12.03 9.97
C GLN A 341 10.74 12.98 10.61
N LYS A 342 9.92 12.46 11.53
CA LYS A 342 8.90 13.26 12.20
C LYS A 342 8.69 12.90 13.65
N ALA A 343 8.24 13.86 14.44
CA ALA A 343 7.84 13.66 15.82
C ALA A 343 6.75 14.69 16.18
N SER A 344 5.81 14.31 17.02
CA SER A 344 4.74 15.19 17.48
C SER A 344 4.34 14.94 18.94
N VAL A 345 3.77 15.99 19.52
CA VAL A 345 3.18 16.00 20.86
C VAL A 345 1.77 16.54 20.73
N SER A 346 0.80 15.78 21.23
CA SER A 346 -0.62 16.02 21.01
C SER A 346 -1.44 15.70 22.27
N GLU A 347 -2.65 16.24 22.37
CA GLU A 347 -3.67 15.78 23.31
C GLU A 347 -4.54 14.71 22.64
N LEU A 348 -4.75 13.57 23.31
CA LEU A 348 -5.64 12.53 22.83
C LEU A 348 -7.08 12.79 23.31
N TYR A 349 -8.00 12.89 22.37
CA TYR A 349 -9.43 13.02 22.64
C TYR A 349 -10.20 11.71 22.52
N ARG A 350 -9.88 10.88 21.52
CA ARG A 350 -10.59 9.62 21.22
C ARG A 350 -9.63 8.59 20.64
N TRP A 351 -9.88 7.31 20.90
CA TRP A 351 -9.10 6.20 20.33
C TRP A 351 -9.42 5.89 18.85
N ALA A 352 -10.59 6.33 18.38
CA ALA A 352 -11.02 6.20 17.00
C ALA A 352 -12.00 7.34 16.66
N SER A 353 -12.05 7.74 15.38
CA SER A 353 -12.99 8.76 14.93
C SER A 353 -14.42 8.35 15.27
N ARG A 354 -15.23 9.30 15.75
CA ARG A 354 -16.60 9.08 16.26
C ARG A 354 -16.73 8.12 17.47
N GLY A 355 -15.63 7.62 18.04
CA GLY A 355 -15.63 6.81 19.27
C GLY A 355 -15.92 7.63 20.54
N GLY A 356 -15.97 7.02 21.72
CA GLY A 356 -16.09 7.76 22.99
C GLY A 356 -14.90 8.68 23.26
N ARG A 357 -15.11 9.78 23.99
CA ARG A 357 -13.99 10.59 24.52
C ARG A 357 -13.24 9.80 25.59
N VAL A 358 -11.94 10.02 25.69
CA VAL A 358 -11.14 9.50 26.80
C VAL A 358 -11.54 10.23 28.08
N ASP A 359 -11.69 9.49 29.18
CA ASP A 359 -12.16 10.03 30.46
C ASP A 359 -11.16 11.03 31.07
N ASP A 360 -9.87 10.67 31.04
CA ASP A 360 -8.77 11.48 31.53
C ASP A 360 -8.03 12.20 30.40
N LYS A 361 -7.62 13.44 30.66
CA LYS A 361 -6.71 14.17 29.77
C LYS A 361 -5.41 13.38 29.58
N THR A 362 -5.10 13.08 28.32
CA THR A 362 -4.06 12.13 27.97
C THR A 362 -3.12 12.75 26.95
N LEU A 363 -1.84 12.81 27.29
CA LEU A 363 -0.76 13.24 26.40
C LEU A 363 -0.44 12.12 25.41
N LEU A 364 -0.35 12.43 24.13
CA LEU A 364 0.10 11.54 23.07
C LEU A 364 1.47 12.03 22.56
N ILE A 365 2.47 11.14 22.57
CA ILE A 365 3.77 11.41 21.95
C ILE A 365 3.98 10.41 20.83
N THR A 366 4.30 10.92 19.64
CA THR A 366 4.66 10.10 18.49
C THR A 366 6.03 10.47 17.95
N VAL A 367 6.83 9.46 17.60
CA VAL A 367 8.16 9.65 17.01
C VAL A 367 8.34 8.62 15.89
N GLY A 368 8.79 9.07 14.73
CA GLY A 368 8.98 8.25 13.54
C GLY A 368 7.67 7.89 12.82
N ARG A 369 7.80 7.06 11.77
CA ARG A 369 6.66 6.56 10.99
C ARG A 369 6.14 5.28 11.65
N VAL A 370 4.91 5.33 12.18
CA VAL A 370 4.26 4.19 12.84
C VAL A 370 3.92 3.09 11.83
N TRP A 371 4.87 2.19 11.58
CA TRP A 371 4.76 1.10 10.63
C TRP A 371 5.76 -0.02 10.97
N TYR A 372 5.46 -1.26 10.62
CA TYR A 372 6.25 -2.43 11.06
C TYR A 372 7.73 -2.44 10.59
N LYS A 373 8.04 -1.72 9.50
CA LYS A 373 9.41 -1.62 8.94
C LYS A 373 10.27 -0.55 9.61
N TYR A 374 9.66 0.45 10.23
CA TYR A 374 10.37 1.62 10.73
C TYR A 374 10.41 1.59 12.26
N PRO A 375 11.52 1.99 12.90
CA PRO A 375 11.52 2.30 14.32
C PRO A 375 10.53 3.42 14.61
N TYR A 376 9.64 3.22 15.58
CA TYR A 376 8.66 4.23 15.98
C TYR A 376 8.39 4.22 17.48
N TYR A 377 7.88 5.34 17.96
CA TYR A 377 7.29 5.47 19.28
C TYR A 377 5.86 5.98 19.12
N PHE A 378 4.93 5.33 19.78
CA PHE A 378 3.55 5.78 19.89
C PHE A 378 3.08 5.37 21.27
N ASN A 379 2.98 6.35 22.17
CA ASN A 379 2.55 6.09 23.53
C ASN A 379 1.76 7.25 24.10
N THR A 380 0.95 6.93 25.10
CA THR A 380 0.01 7.85 25.75
C THR A 380 0.28 7.90 27.23
N PHE A 381 0.15 9.08 27.84
CA PHE A 381 0.44 9.29 29.24
C PHE A 381 -0.70 10.05 29.93
N THR A 382 -1.21 9.50 31.04
CA THR A 382 -2.09 10.23 31.96
C THR A 382 -1.26 11.01 32.99
N ALA A 383 -1.89 11.93 33.71
CA ALA A 383 -1.22 12.71 34.77
C ALA A 383 -0.53 11.79 35.81
N ASN A 384 -1.22 10.74 36.26
CA ASN A 384 -0.67 9.77 37.22
C ASN A 384 0.59 9.05 36.68
N GLN A 385 0.56 8.64 35.42
CA GLN A 385 1.70 7.98 34.78
C GLN A 385 2.88 8.95 34.62
N LEU A 386 2.62 10.21 34.27
CA LEU A 386 3.66 11.23 34.17
C LEU A 386 4.31 11.54 35.53
N GLU A 387 3.56 11.49 36.63
CA GLU A 387 4.12 11.64 37.98
C GLU A 387 5.07 10.48 38.35
N GLU A 388 4.71 9.24 38.02
CA GLU A 388 5.56 8.07 38.22
C GLU A 388 6.84 8.15 37.38
N ILE A 389 6.70 8.49 36.09
CA ILE A 389 7.83 8.69 35.18
C ILE A 389 8.73 9.81 35.71
N THR A 390 8.16 10.90 36.18
CA THR A 390 8.92 12.02 36.75
C THR A 390 9.78 11.57 37.93
N LYS A 391 9.28 10.70 38.82
CA LYS A 391 10.07 10.14 39.94
C LYS A 391 11.25 9.31 39.42
N SER A 392 11.02 8.46 38.42
CA SER A 392 12.05 7.61 37.80
C SER A 392 13.11 8.43 37.05
N VAL A 393 12.69 9.43 36.27
CA VAL A 393 13.58 10.31 35.51
C VAL A 393 14.41 11.19 36.44
N ARG A 394 13.83 11.67 37.54
CA ARG A 394 14.55 12.44 38.57
C ARG A 394 15.71 11.65 39.18
N LEU A 395 15.53 10.35 39.39
CA LEU A 395 16.57 9.44 39.93
C LEU A 395 17.62 9.07 38.88
N SER A 396 17.17 8.64 37.69
CA SER A 396 18.04 8.10 36.64
C SER A 396 18.73 9.15 35.78
N ARG A 397 18.20 10.39 35.76
CA ARG A 397 18.59 11.49 34.85
C ARG A 397 18.48 11.14 33.36
N ARG A 398 17.83 10.04 32.98
CA ARG A 398 17.60 9.65 31.58
C ARG A 398 16.42 10.42 31.02
N VAL A 399 16.69 11.31 30.08
CA VAL A 399 15.67 12.19 29.46
C VAL A 399 15.15 11.69 28.12
N LEU A 400 15.89 10.82 27.43
CA LEU A 400 15.48 10.32 26.12
C LEU A 400 14.23 9.45 26.22
N ILE A 401 13.18 9.81 25.49
CA ILE A 401 11.94 9.02 25.37
C ILE A 401 12.16 7.96 24.30
N PHE A 402 12.51 8.40 23.10
CA PHE A 402 12.77 7.54 21.96
C PHE A 402 13.60 8.26 20.91
N ARG A 403 14.41 7.48 20.18
CA ARG A 403 15.13 7.93 19.00
C ARG A 403 15.07 6.84 17.94
N THR A 404 14.72 7.23 16.72
CA THR A 404 14.52 6.32 15.58
C THR A 404 15.81 5.69 15.05
N SER A 405 16.95 6.38 15.18
CA SER A 405 18.25 5.94 14.68
C SER A 405 19.39 6.47 15.53
N ALA A 406 20.46 5.69 15.68
CA ALA A 406 21.70 6.14 16.32
C ALA A 406 22.54 7.07 15.43
N ASN A 407 22.21 7.19 14.14
CA ASN A 407 22.87 8.12 13.23
C ASN A 407 22.55 9.57 13.64
N GLU A 408 23.57 10.42 13.72
CA GLU A 408 23.41 11.86 13.99
C GLU A 408 23.00 12.64 12.74
N ASP A 409 23.22 12.08 11.55
CA ASP A 409 22.84 12.74 10.30
C ASP A 409 21.35 12.55 9.96
N GLU A 410 20.71 11.50 10.49
CA GLU A 410 19.33 11.14 10.19
C GLU A 410 18.63 10.46 11.36
N PHE A 411 17.69 11.19 11.98
CA PHE A 411 16.89 10.71 13.10
C PHE A 411 15.68 11.63 13.38
N ALA A 412 14.61 11.03 13.90
CA ALA A 412 13.62 11.69 14.76
C ALA A 412 13.80 11.26 16.23
N GLN A 413 13.62 12.20 17.16
CA GLN A 413 13.70 11.92 18.60
C GLN A 413 12.69 12.75 19.42
N ALA A 414 12.36 12.25 20.61
CA ALA A 414 11.69 13.00 21.66
C ALA A 414 12.41 12.83 23.00
N GLU A 415 12.49 13.90 23.79
CA GLU A 415 13.19 13.95 25.07
C GLU A 415 12.39 14.75 26.10
N TRP A 416 12.42 14.31 27.36
CA TRP A 416 11.90 15.07 28.49
C TRP A 416 12.78 16.29 28.79
N ILE A 417 12.15 17.43 29.04
CA ILE A 417 12.82 18.60 29.60
C ILE A 417 12.62 18.60 31.10
N LEU A 418 13.71 18.79 31.84
CA LEU A 418 13.69 18.82 33.30
C LEU A 418 13.88 20.24 33.81
N SER A 419 13.14 20.60 34.85
CA SER A 419 13.42 21.76 35.68
C SER A 419 14.74 21.57 36.47
N VAL A 420 15.21 22.65 37.09
CA VAL A 420 16.33 22.62 38.05
C VAL A 420 16.05 21.62 39.20
N SER A 421 14.80 21.46 39.61
CA SER A 421 14.40 20.47 40.64
C SER A 421 14.37 19.02 40.14
N GLY A 422 14.57 18.79 38.84
CA GLY A 422 14.52 17.47 38.20
C GLY A 422 13.10 16.99 37.88
N LYS A 423 12.09 17.87 37.96
CA LYS A 423 10.70 17.59 37.57
C LYS A 423 10.56 17.77 36.05
N ILE A 424 9.79 16.93 35.37
CA ILE A 424 9.51 17.12 33.94
C ILE A 424 8.71 18.41 33.74
N THR A 425 9.10 19.25 32.79
CA THR A 425 8.41 20.53 32.47
C THR A 425 7.97 20.63 31.02
N GLY A 426 8.37 19.68 30.17
CA GLY A 426 8.08 19.74 28.75
C GLY A 426 8.65 18.55 27.99
N VAL A 427 8.36 18.53 26.69
CA VAL A 427 8.90 17.57 25.72
C VAL A 427 9.63 18.35 24.63
N ARG A 428 10.88 17.98 24.36
CA ARG A 428 11.64 18.43 23.20
C ARG A 428 11.49 17.40 22.09
N ILE A 429 11.05 17.82 20.92
CA ILE A 429 10.98 17.00 19.72
C ILE A 429 12.04 17.46 18.72
N THR A 430 12.65 16.51 18.02
CA THR A 430 13.65 16.79 16.98
C THR A 430 13.43 15.91 15.76
N ALA A 431 13.59 16.50 14.57
CA ALA A 431 13.72 15.79 13.31
C ALA A 431 14.96 16.28 12.56
N LYS A 432 15.74 15.35 12.01
CA LYS A 432 16.95 15.61 11.22
C LYS A 432 17.02 14.59 10.10
N THR A 433 17.21 15.05 8.88
CA THR A 433 17.47 14.19 7.71
C THR A 433 18.88 14.46 7.18
N ALA A 434 19.45 13.49 6.46
CA ALA A 434 20.82 13.60 5.93
C ALA A 434 21.01 14.84 5.04
N THR A 435 19.95 15.26 4.34
CA THR A 435 19.96 16.42 3.43
C THR A 435 19.78 17.76 4.12
N SER A 436 19.38 17.78 5.38
CA SER A 436 19.17 19.01 6.14
C SER A 436 20.44 19.43 6.89
N PRO A 437 20.87 20.69 6.79
CA PRO A 437 22.11 21.17 7.43
C PRO A 437 21.99 21.28 8.96
N SER A 438 20.77 21.44 9.48
CA SER A 438 20.50 21.58 10.91
C SER A 438 19.22 20.84 11.29
N PRO A 439 19.12 20.29 12.51
CA PRO A 439 17.90 19.64 12.97
C PRO A 439 16.75 20.65 13.17
N TYR A 440 15.52 20.20 12.92
CA TYR A 440 14.29 20.88 13.35
C TYR A 440 14.06 20.53 14.81
N VAL A 441 14.11 21.52 15.71
CA VAL A 441 13.89 21.35 17.15
C VAL A 441 12.78 22.26 17.65
N ARG A 442 11.77 21.67 18.29
CA ARG A 442 10.71 22.38 19.01
C ARG A 442 10.57 21.86 20.44
N VAL A 443 10.10 22.73 21.32
CA VAL A 443 9.87 22.41 22.73
C VAL A 443 8.42 22.73 23.08
N CYS A 444 7.73 21.73 23.62
CA CYS A 444 6.36 21.84 24.15
C CYS A 444 6.39 21.84 25.67
N PRO A 445 6.14 22.97 26.34
CA PRO A 445 5.90 22.99 27.78
C PRO A 445 4.61 22.23 28.14
N ILE A 446 4.68 21.38 29.17
CA ILE A 446 3.52 20.61 29.67
C ILE A 446 3.34 20.83 31.18
N ASP A 447 2.09 20.83 31.63
CA ASP A 447 1.74 20.73 33.04
C ASP A 447 1.45 19.27 33.39
N LEU A 448 2.22 18.73 34.33
CA LEU A 448 2.13 17.33 34.74
C LEU A 448 0.84 17.02 35.51
N ALA A 449 0.29 17.99 36.25
CA ALA A 449 -0.89 17.74 37.09
C ALA A 449 -2.16 17.60 36.24
N THR A 450 -2.25 18.39 35.17
CA THR A 450 -3.42 18.47 34.29
C THR A 450 -3.23 17.73 32.97
N CYS A 451 -1.99 17.33 32.65
CA CYS A 451 -1.61 16.73 31.37
C CYS A 451 -1.96 17.63 30.17
N THR A 452 -1.85 18.95 30.32
CA THR A 452 -2.13 19.94 29.26
C THR A 452 -0.91 20.79 28.92
N LYS A 453 -0.95 21.47 27.77
CA LYS A 453 0.02 22.50 27.39
C LYS A 453 0.07 23.62 28.45
N SER A 454 1.27 23.91 28.97
CA SER A 454 1.47 24.88 30.05
C SER A 454 1.96 26.27 29.60
N GLY A 455 2.33 26.42 28.33
CA GLY A 455 2.81 27.69 27.76
C GLY A 455 3.02 27.62 26.26
N ASP A 456 3.57 28.68 25.69
CA ASP A 456 3.84 28.78 24.25
C ASP A 456 4.92 27.78 23.79
N ILE A 457 4.79 27.33 22.54
CA ILE A 457 5.74 26.40 21.93
C ILE A 457 7.01 27.18 21.58
N ILE A 458 8.16 26.66 22.01
CA ILE A 458 9.44 27.31 21.77
C ILE A 458 10.10 26.66 20.55
N ASN A 459 10.22 27.44 19.47
CA ASN A 459 10.98 27.04 18.28
C ASN A 459 12.47 27.28 18.52
N VAL A 460 13.23 26.20 18.74
CA VAL A 460 14.69 26.28 18.98
C VAL A 460 15.44 26.32 17.65
N SER A 461 14.98 25.56 16.67
CA SER A 461 15.52 25.55 15.30
C SER A 461 14.45 25.06 14.33
N GLU A 462 14.32 25.70 13.17
CA GLU A 462 13.32 25.33 12.16
C GLU A 462 13.79 24.24 11.18
N GLY A 463 15.02 23.73 11.36
CA GLY A 463 15.55 22.62 10.55
C GLY A 463 15.50 22.86 9.04
N GLY A 464 15.49 21.78 8.27
CA GLY A 464 15.18 21.78 6.84
C GLY A 464 16.13 22.56 5.93
N MET A 465 15.79 22.59 4.64
CA MET A 465 16.43 23.46 3.67
C MET A 465 15.82 24.86 3.73
N ARG A 466 16.47 25.77 4.47
CA ARG A 466 15.99 27.14 4.63
C ARG A 466 16.20 27.96 3.35
N SER A 467 15.14 28.60 2.88
CA SER A 467 15.20 29.66 1.88
C SER A 467 15.33 31.03 2.56
N TYR A 468 15.98 31.98 1.87
CA TYR A 468 16.16 33.34 2.35
C TYR A 468 15.54 34.33 1.38
N THR A 469 14.98 35.42 1.91
CA THR A 469 14.46 36.51 1.09
C THR A 469 15.62 37.17 0.31
N PRO A 470 15.47 37.43 -1.01
CA PRO A 470 16.48 38.16 -1.76
C PRO A 470 16.49 39.63 -1.33
N SER A 471 17.67 40.27 -1.38
CA SER A 471 17.83 41.69 -1.04
C SER A 471 17.21 42.65 -2.06
N LYS A 472 16.94 42.18 -3.29
CA LYS A 472 16.26 42.90 -4.37
C LYS A 472 15.39 41.92 -5.17
N PRO A 473 14.42 42.39 -5.97
CA PRO A 473 13.71 41.54 -6.93
C PRO A 473 14.67 40.98 -8.00
N TYR A 474 14.40 39.77 -8.48
CA TYR A 474 15.18 39.16 -9.56
C TYR A 474 14.86 39.80 -10.91
N ALA A 475 15.89 40.14 -11.68
CA ALA A 475 15.75 40.54 -13.08
C ALA A 475 15.96 39.32 -13.99
N LEU A 476 15.04 39.10 -14.94
CA LEU A 476 15.13 38.00 -15.90
C LEU A 476 15.65 38.48 -17.26
N PRO A 477 16.38 37.63 -18.00
CA PRO A 477 16.72 37.90 -19.39
C PRO A 477 15.47 38.02 -20.27
N GLN A 478 15.62 38.68 -21.42
CA GLN A 478 14.55 38.74 -22.42
C GLN A 478 14.33 37.37 -23.06
N ASN A 479 13.07 37.08 -23.40
CA ASN A 479 12.71 35.88 -24.13
C ASN A 479 13.23 35.97 -25.57
N ILE A 480 13.84 34.89 -26.04
CA ILE A 480 14.37 34.75 -27.40
C ILE A 480 13.39 33.87 -28.17
N ARG A 481 12.86 34.38 -29.28
CA ARG A 481 12.03 33.60 -30.22
C ARG A 481 12.68 33.66 -31.59
N ILE A 482 12.94 32.50 -32.18
CA ILE A 482 13.55 32.34 -33.50
C ILE A 482 12.52 31.67 -34.41
N GLY A 483 12.10 32.37 -35.46
CA GLY A 483 11.11 31.88 -36.42
C GLY A 483 10.08 32.95 -36.81
N PRO A 484 9.25 32.66 -37.83
CA PRO A 484 8.17 33.54 -38.22
C PRO A 484 7.06 33.55 -37.17
N GLU A 485 6.24 34.60 -37.18
CA GLU A 485 5.02 34.68 -36.38
C GLU A 485 3.80 34.62 -37.30
N LEU A 486 2.93 33.64 -37.06
CA LEU A 486 1.72 33.45 -37.84
C LEU A 486 0.61 34.39 -37.38
N SER A 487 -0.05 35.01 -38.35
CA SER A 487 -1.23 35.84 -38.11
C SER A 487 -2.49 34.99 -37.99
N SER A 488 -3.36 35.35 -37.04
CA SER A 488 -4.72 34.77 -36.94
C SER A 488 -5.73 35.49 -37.84
N GLU A 489 -5.29 36.51 -38.59
CA GLU A 489 -6.13 37.31 -39.47
C GLU A 489 -6.01 36.86 -40.92
N GLN A 490 -7.07 37.09 -41.68
CA GLN A 490 -7.06 36.87 -43.12
C GLN A 490 -6.12 37.89 -43.79
N THR A 491 -5.31 37.46 -44.77
CA THR A 491 -4.33 38.34 -45.43
C THR A 491 -4.97 39.57 -46.08
N ARG A 492 -6.17 39.41 -46.63
CA ARG A 492 -7.03 40.47 -47.15
C ARG A 492 -8.48 40.02 -47.27
N PRO A 493 -9.45 40.95 -47.40
CA PRO A 493 -10.82 40.59 -47.73
C PRO A 493 -10.95 39.83 -49.06
N VAL A 494 -11.93 38.93 -49.14
CA VAL A 494 -12.27 38.18 -50.36
C VAL A 494 -12.86 39.12 -51.41
N ARG A 495 -12.41 39.02 -52.67
CA ARG A 495 -12.98 39.79 -53.77
C ARG A 495 -14.32 39.21 -54.21
N THR A 496 -15.33 40.06 -54.27
CA THR A 496 -16.71 39.72 -54.69
C THR A 496 -17.14 40.45 -55.97
N ASN A 497 -16.25 41.25 -56.56
CA ASN A 497 -16.57 42.18 -57.66
C ASN A 497 -16.33 41.60 -59.07
N PHE A 498 -16.01 40.31 -59.20
CA PHE A 498 -15.82 39.66 -60.50
C PHE A 498 -17.10 39.73 -61.35
N LYS A 499 -16.93 40.00 -62.64
CA LYS A 499 -18.04 40.14 -63.59
C LYS A 499 -18.23 38.87 -64.40
N THR A 500 -19.49 38.54 -64.70
CA THR A 500 -19.83 37.45 -65.63
C THR A 500 -19.19 37.73 -66.99
N ARG A 501 -18.51 36.73 -67.55
CA ARG A 501 -18.07 36.71 -68.95
C ARG A 501 -19.00 35.78 -69.71
N THR A 502 -19.66 36.27 -70.73
CA THR A 502 -20.61 35.49 -71.53
C THR A 502 -20.37 35.78 -73.01
N THR A 503 -20.66 34.81 -73.86
CA THR A 503 -20.68 35.05 -75.30
C THR A 503 -21.85 35.98 -75.68
N PRO A 504 -21.77 36.72 -76.81
CA PRO A 504 -22.82 37.67 -77.18
C PRO A 504 -24.21 37.05 -77.40
N ALA A 505 -24.27 35.76 -77.74
CA ALA A 505 -25.51 35.02 -77.96
C ALA A 505 -26.22 34.64 -76.64
N LEU A 506 -25.45 34.36 -75.58
CA LEU A 506 -25.97 33.92 -74.29
C LEU A 506 -26.18 35.09 -73.31
N LYS A 507 -27.43 35.56 -73.17
CA LYS A 507 -27.79 36.67 -72.27
C LYS A 507 -28.03 36.24 -70.82
N VAL A 508 -26.99 35.72 -70.17
CA VAL A 508 -27.03 35.25 -68.77
C VAL A 508 -26.16 36.12 -67.87
N ILE A 509 -26.63 36.35 -66.65
CA ILE A 509 -25.85 36.98 -65.58
C ILE A 509 -25.67 35.99 -64.44
N LEU A 510 -24.43 35.75 -64.04
CA LEU A 510 -24.07 34.92 -62.90
C LEU A 510 -23.78 35.79 -61.69
N LYS A 511 -24.45 35.52 -60.56
CA LYS A 511 -24.23 36.24 -59.31
C LYS A 511 -23.98 35.27 -58.16
N THR A 512 -22.94 35.52 -57.38
CA THR A 512 -22.68 34.79 -56.13
C THR A 512 -23.79 35.07 -55.12
N MET A 513 -24.34 34.01 -54.50
CA MET A 513 -25.37 34.09 -53.46
C MET A 513 -24.86 33.69 -52.07
N SER A 514 -23.61 33.26 -51.99
CA SER A 514 -22.94 32.82 -50.76
C SER A 514 -21.99 33.90 -50.23
N GLU A 515 -21.93 34.04 -48.90
CA GLU A 515 -21.00 34.91 -48.18
C GLU A 515 -20.35 34.10 -47.05
N PRO A 516 -19.06 33.70 -47.16
CA PRO A 516 -18.13 33.97 -48.26
C PRO A 516 -18.49 33.25 -49.58
N PRO A 517 -17.98 33.73 -50.75
CA PRO A 517 -18.24 33.13 -52.07
C PRO A 517 -17.90 31.64 -52.21
N LEU A 518 -16.90 31.18 -51.46
CA LEU A 518 -16.44 29.79 -51.44
C LEU A 518 -16.10 29.39 -50.00
N THR A 519 -16.73 28.31 -49.54
CA THR A 519 -16.44 27.66 -48.26
C THR A 519 -15.61 26.41 -48.50
N ALA A 520 -14.44 26.32 -47.87
CA ALA A 520 -13.51 25.20 -48.03
C ALA A 520 -13.81 24.06 -47.04
N ASN A 521 -13.76 22.80 -47.50
CA ASN A 521 -13.91 21.57 -46.71
C ASN A 521 -15.05 21.59 -45.66
N PRO A 522 -16.29 21.99 -46.00
CA PRO A 522 -17.37 22.15 -45.03
C PRO A 522 -17.90 20.82 -44.46
N THR A 523 -17.77 19.72 -45.20
CA THR A 523 -18.32 18.41 -44.82
C THR A 523 -17.24 17.45 -44.33
N TYR A 524 -16.09 17.39 -45.01
CA TYR A 524 -14.94 16.56 -44.64
C TYR A 524 -13.66 17.11 -45.29
N GLY A 525 -12.51 16.82 -44.69
CA GLY A 525 -11.18 17.14 -45.25
C GLY A 525 -10.54 15.93 -45.92
N SER A 526 -9.72 16.17 -46.94
CA SER A 526 -8.88 15.15 -47.59
C SER A 526 -7.41 15.56 -47.54
N ALA A 527 -6.51 14.57 -47.61
CA ALA A 527 -5.07 14.84 -47.73
C ALA A 527 -4.66 15.17 -49.17
N LYS A 528 -5.42 14.69 -50.16
CA LYS A 528 -5.08 14.81 -51.59
C LYS A 528 -5.79 15.97 -52.30
N TYR A 529 -6.95 16.37 -51.79
CA TYR A 529 -7.81 17.36 -52.43
C TYR A 529 -8.37 18.33 -51.38
N ASP A 530 -8.68 19.54 -51.82
CA ASP A 530 -9.52 20.48 -51.06
C ASP A 530 -10.86 20.66 -51.78
N TYR A 531 -11.95 20.52 -51.03
CA TYR A 531 -13.31 20.73 -51.48
C TYR A 531 -13.68 22.20 -51.33
N PHE A 532 -14.26 22.82 -52.35
CA PHE A 532 -14.85 24.15 -52.24
C PHE A 532 -16.33 24.08 -52.59
N GLN A 533 -17.17 24.61 -51.71
CA GLN A 533 -18.61 24.74 -51.93
C GLN A 533 -18.99 26.20 -52.09
N GLY A 534 -19.91 26.45 -53.02
CA GLY A 534 -20.46 27.78 -53.25
C GLY A 534 -21.85 27.72 -53.83
N THR A 535 -22.50 28.88 -53.82
CA THR A 535 -23.83 29.06 -54.40
C THR A 535 -23.80 30.20 -55.41
N VAL A 536 -24.26 29.93 -56.63
CA VAL A 536 -24.37 30.91 -57.72
C VAL A 536 -25.81 30.92 -58.25
N SER A 537 -26.32 32.12 -58.53
CA SER A 537 -27.59 32.33 -59.22
C SER A 537 -27.33 32.62 -60.69
N VAL A 538 -28.01 31.87 -61.56
CA VAL A 538 -28.01 32.00 -63.01
C VAL A 538 -29.27 32.76 -63.41
N PHE A 539 -29.12 34.01 -63.83
CA PHE A 539 -30.26 34.88 -64.20
C PHE A 539 -30.36 35.04 -65.71
N ASN A 540 -31.52 34.70 -66.28
CA ASN A 540 -31.82 34.96 -67.68
C ASN A 540 -32.17 36.44 -67.89
N ASN A 541 -31.27 37.19 -68.53
CA ASN A 541 -31.42 38.63 -68.74
C ASN A 541 -32.18 38.99 -70.04
N ASN A 542 -32.85 38.04 -70.67
CA ASN A 542 -33.74 38.33 -71.79
C ASN A 542 -34.94 39.21 -71.36
N PRO A 543 -35.51 40.03 -72.26
CA PRO A 543 -36.67 40.88 -71.96
C PRO A 543 -37.87 40.08 -71.44
N ALA A 544 -38.64 40.66 -70.52
CA ALA A 544 -39.88 40.06 -70.02
C ALA A 544 -40.86 39.88 -71.20
N GLY A 545 -41.45 38.69 -71.33
CA GLY A 545 -42.37 38.35 -72.44
C GLY A 545 -41.68 37.89 -73.73
N SER A 546 -40.36 37.83 -73.80
CA SER A 546 -39.68 37.10 -74.88
C SER A 546 -39.97 35.58 -74.77
N LEU A 547 -40.02 34.86 -75.90
CA LEU A 547 -40.16 33.40 -75.94
C LEU A 547 -38.79 32.69 -75.96
N ASN A 548 -37.76 33.33 -75.37
CA ASN A 548 -36.37 32.87 -75.43
C ASN A 548 -35.92 32.35 -74.04
N PRO A 549 -36.31 31.11 -73.66
CA PRO A 549 -35.72 30.47 -72.49
C PRO A 549 -34.23 30.19 -72.76
N VAL A 550 -33.43 30.20 -71.69
CA VAL A 550 -32.04 29.76 -71.75
C VAL A 550 -31.95 28.38 -71.13
N THR A 551 -31.45 27.39 -71.87
CA THR A 551 -31.29 26.01 -71.40
C THR A 551 -29.82 25.72 -71.13
N ILE A 552 -29.48 25.51 -69.86
CA ILE A 552 -28.13 25.12 -69.44
C ILE A 552 -27.99 23.61 -69.63
N SER A 553 -27.00 23.19 -70.40
CA SER A 553 -26.72 21.79 -70.75
C SER A 553 -25.63 21.18 -69.86
N GLY A 554 -24.67 21.99 -69.41
CA GLY A 554 -23.52 21.52 -68.65
C GLY A 554 -22.93 22.56 -67.71
N ILE A 555 -22.19 22.05 -66.72
CA ILE A 555 -21.39 22.85 -65.78
C ILE A 555 -20.01 22.22 -65.65
N ARG A 556 -18.98 23.07 -65.68
CA ARG A 556 -17.61 22.66 -65.33
C ARG A 556 -16.93 23.76 -64.54
N ALA A 557 -15.85 23.42 -63.86
CA ALA A 557 -15.06 24.38 -63.13
C ALA A 557 -13.58 24.24 -63.47
N GLU A 558 -12.87 25.35 -63.42
CA GLU A 558 -11.43 25.40 -63.51
C GLU A 558 -10.91 26.20 -62.32
N TYR A 559 -9.68 25.95 -61.88
CA TYR A 559 -9.07 26.68 -60.78
C TYR A 559 -7.71 27.24 -61.16
N ARG A 560 -7.28 28.25 -60.42
CA ARG A 560 -5.90 28.72 -60.41
C ARG A 560 -5.54 29.31 -59.06
N MET A 561 -4.27 29.24 -58.72
CA MET A 561 -3.70 30.07 -57.65
C MET A 561 -3.52 31.50 -58.18
N VAL A 562 -3.68 32.50 -57.32
CA VAL A 562 -3.33 33.89 -57.67
C VAL A 562 -1.86 33.96 -58.15
N GLY A 563 -1.51 34.87 -59.06
CA GLY A 563 -0.16 34.92 -59.66
C GLY A 563 0.07 33.92 -60.81
N SER A 564 -0.69 32.82 -60.89
CA SER A 564 -0.71 31.93 -62.05
C SER A 564 -1.58 32.50 -63.16
N GLN A 565 -1.06 32.53 -64.39
CA GLN A 565 -1.76 33.07 -65.57
C GLN A 565 -2.76 32.08 -66.20
N LYS A 566 -2.59 30.78 -65.95
CA LYS A 566 -3.38 29.72 -66.60
C LYS A 566 -4.31 29.04 -65.58
N TYR A 567 -5.50 28.70 -66.05
CA TYR A 567 -6.45 27.86 -65.34
C TYR A 567 -6.13 26.38 -65.58
N ALA A 568 -6.31 25.57 -64.54
CA ALA A 568 -6.21 24.12 -64.56
C ALA A 568 -7.59 23.49 -64.31
N PRO A 569 -7.88 22.31 -64.89
CA PRO A 569 -9.14 21.62 -64.62
C PRO A 569 -9.23 21.20 -63.16
N VAL A 570 -10.42 21.28 -62.57
CA VAL A 570 -10.72 20.61 -61.29
C VAL A 570 -10.90 19.10 -61.53
N GLU A 571 -10.77 18.29 -60.49
CA GLU A 571 -10.93 16.83 -60.58
C GLU A 571 -12.40 16.43 -60.69
N GLU A 572 -13.28 17.15 -59.99
CA GLU A 572 -14.71 16.91 -59.98
C GLU A 572 -15.45 18.23 -59.76
N CYS A 573 -16.58 18.41 -60.45
CA CYS A 573 -17.53 19.49 -60.21
C CYS A 573 -18.93 18.87 -60.14
N LYS A 574 -19.57 18.96 -58.98
CA LYS A 574 -20.87 18.31 -58.72
C LYS A 574 -21.86 19.23 -58.04
N PHE A 575 -23.14 18.92 -58.14
CA PHE A 575 -24.19 19.65 -57.41
C PHE A 575 -24.41 19.04 -56.03
N THR A 576 -24.53 19.87 -55.00
CA THR A 576 -24.64 19.38 -53.61
C THR A 576 -26.06 18.96 -53.21
N ASP A 577 -27.06 19.36 -53.98
CA ASP A 577 -28.50 19.13 -53.72
C ASP A 577 -29.13 18.06 -54.63
N GLY A 578 -28.30 17.31 -55.38
CA GLY A 578 -28.78 16.27 -56.30
C GLY A 578 -29.41 16.80 -57.59
N SER A 579 -29.26 18.10 -57.86
CA SER A 579 -29.78 18.77 -59.07
C SER A 579 -29.06 18.40 -60.37
N GLU A 580 -28.06 17.51 -60.33
CA GLU A 580 -27.42 16.93 -61.54
C GLU A 580 -28.43 16.26 -62.47
N SER A 581 -29.42 15.60 -61.89
CA SER A 581 -30.51 14.96 -62.64
C SER A 581 -31.45 15.96 -63.33
N LEU A 582 -31.31 17.26 -63.06
CA LEU A 582 -32.12 18.33 -63.64
C LEU A 582 -31.50 18.97 -64.88
N LEU A 583 -30.26 18.61 -65.26
CA LEU A 583 -29.66 19.07 -66.51
C LEU A 583 -30.09 18.15 -67.69
N PRO A 584 -30.47 18.71 -68.85
CA PRO A 584 -30.51 20.14 -69.17
C PRO A 584 -31.67 20.90 -68.47
N TYR A 585 -31.39 22.11 -67.94
CA TYR A 585 -32.35 22.92 -67.20
C TYR A 585 -32.69 24.24 -67.91
N SER A 586 -33.98 24.51 -68.13
CA SER A 586 -34.45 25.72 -68.83
C SER A 586 -34.92 26.83 -67.89
N ILE A 587 -34.41 28.04 -68.10
CA ILE A 587 -34.70 29.24 -67.31
C ILE A 587 -35.50 30.23 -68.17
N ASP A 588 -36.74 30.52 -67.79
CA ASP A 588 -37.56 31.53 -68.48
C ASP A 588 -36.94 32.94 -68.39
N PRO A 589 -37.24 33.84 -69.34
CA PRO A 589 -36.80 35.24 -69.27
C PRO A 589 -37.13 35.92 -67.95
N ARG A 590 -36.16 36.67 -67.40
CA ARG A 590 -36.25 37.35 -66.10
C ARG A 590 -36.44 36.44 -64.88
N LYS A 591 -36.27 35.12 -65.03
CA LYS A 591 -36.16 34.20 -63.89
C LYS A 591 -34.71 33.84 -63.59
N SER A 592 -34.48 33.31 -62.40
CA SER A 592 -33.19 32.83 -61.94
C SER A 592 -33.26 31.38 -61.48
N TRP A 593 -32.20 30.63 -61.73
CA TRP A 593 -31.95 29.32 -61.13
C TRP A 593 -30.79 29.42 -60.14
N GLN A 594 -30.92 28.82 -58.96
CA GLN A 594 -29.88 28.79 -57.95
C GLN A 594 -29.17 27.44 -57.99
N ILE A 595 -27.85 27.47 -58.10
CA ILE A 595 -26.97 26.31 -58.19
C ILE A 595 -26.13 26.25 -56.93
N ASN A 596 -26.24 25.14 -56.19
CA ASN A 596 -25.30 24.80 -55.12
C ASN A 596 -24.31 23.77 -55.67
N PHE A 597 -23.03 24.13 -55.70
CA PHE A 597 -22.00 23.28 -56.29
C PHE A 597 -20.89 22.98 -55.30
N GLN A 598 -20.21 21.87 -55.53
CA GLN A 598 -18.96 21.49 -54.89
C GLN A 598 -17.93 21.17 -55.96
N VAL A 599 -16.74 21.72 -55.82
CA VAL A 599 -15.58 21.41 -56.67
C VAL A 599 -14.47 20.76 -55.86
N LEU A 600 -13.80 19.80 -56.50
CA LEU A 600 -12.67 19.07 -55.96
C LEU A 600 -11.38 19.59 -56.58
N VAL A 601 -10.57 20.30 -55.80
CA VAL A 601 -9.33 20.89 -56.30
C VAL A 601 -8.13 20.05 -55.83
N PRO A 602 -7.28 19.55 -56.74
CA PRO A 602 -6.12 18.75 -56.38
C PRO A 602 -5.04 19.59 -55.69
N ARG A 603 -4.43 19.01 -54.64
CA ARG A 603 -3.25 19.57 -54.00
C ARG A 603 -2.00 19.24 -54.78
N THR A 604 -0.94 20.03 -54.57
CA THR A 604 0.39 19.69 -55.08
C THR A 604 0.89 18.38 -54.43
N GLU A 605 1.80 17.66 -55.10
CA GLU A 605 2.36 16.43 -54.54
C GLU A 605 3.09 16.67 -53.22
N GLU A 606 3.73 17.83 -53.05
CA GLU A 606 4.39 18.24 -51.82
C GLU A 606 3.39 18.41 -50.68
N ASP A 607 2.27 19.09 -50.94
CA ASP A 607 1.21 19.30 -49.96
C ASP A 607 0.49 17.99 -49.60
N ALA A 608 0.29 17.11 -50.58
CA ALA A 608 -0.36 15.82 -50.37
C ALA A 608 0.49 14.86 -49.51
N LYS A 609 1.83 14.93 -49.62
CA LYS A 609 2.76 14.14 -48.80
C LYS A 609 2.75 14.51 -47.33
N LEU A 610 2.36 15.74 -46.99
CA LEU A 610 2.23 16.18 -45.59
C LEU A 610 1.05 15.51 -44.86
N GLY A 611 0.12 14.88 -45.58
CA GLY A 611 -0.97 14.10 -44.97
C GLY A 611 -1.99 14.93 -44.18
N VAL A 612 -1.96 16.25 -44.29
CA VAL A 612 -2.79 17.17 -43.48
C VAL A 612 -4.26 17.10 -43.92
N THR A 613 -5.17 16.87 -42.98
CA THR A 613 -6.62 16.81 -43.23
C THR A 613 -7.35 17.95 -42.52
N TRP A 614 -7.53 19.08 -43.20
CA TRP A 614 -8.21 20.23 -42.62
C TRP A 614 -9.71 20.26 -42.89
N TRP A 615 -10.48 20.50 -41.83
CA TRP A 615 -11.90 20.76 -41.88
C TRP A 615 -12.15 22.27 -41.89
N ASN A 616 -13.16 22.72 -42.63
CA ASN A 616 -13.56 24.13 -42.79
C ASN A 616 -12.45 25.08 -43.32
N ARG A 617 -11.37 24.52 -43.87
CA ARG A 617 -10.16 25.23 -44.32
C ARG A 617 -9.52 24.49 -45.48
N ALA A 618 -9.01 25.21 -46.47
CA ALA A 618 -8.25 24.63 -47.59
C ALA A 618 -6.75 24.71 -47.31
N PHE A 619 -6.05 23.57 -47.34
CA PHE A 619 -4.61 23.52 -47.13
C PHE A 619 -3.83 24.14 -48.29
N MET A 620 -4.31 23.96 -49.52
CA MET A 620 -3.69 24.55 -50.70
C MET A 620 -3.75 26.09 -50.71
N ALA A 621 -4.77 26.68 -50.06
CA ALA A 621 -4.97 28.12 -50.03
C ALA A 621 -4.16 28.82 -48.92
N ARG A 622 -3.43 28.06 -48.10
CA ARG A 622 -2.80 28.53 -46.85
C ARG A 622 -1.83 29.70 -47.04
N ASN A 623 -1.13 29.71 -48.17
CA ASN A 623 -0.11 30.71 -48.52
C ASN A 623 -0.63 31.71 -49.57
N GLN A 624 -1.58 31.28 -50.41
CA GLN A 624 -2.01 32.01 -51.59
C GLN A 624 -3.48 31.78 -51.89
N PRO A 625 -4.27 32.83 -52.23
CA PRO A 625 -5.68 32.65 -52.55
C PRO A 625 -5.91 31.78 -53.80
N VAL A 626 -7.05 31.08 -53.80
CA VAL A 626 -7.51 30.23 -54.91
C VAL A 626 -8.65 30.95 -55.61
N ARG A 627 -8.62 30.96 -56.95
CA ARG A 627 -9.73 31.42 -57.79
C ARG A 627 -10.31 30.26 -58.59
N ILE A 628 -11.62 30.09 -58.50
CA ILE A 628 -12.38 29.05 -59.17
C ILE A 628 -13.29 29.72 -60.20
N LYS A 629 -13.11 29.36 -61.46
CA LYS A 629 -13.92 29.82 -62.58
C LYS A 629 -14.97 28.76 -62.86
N LEU A 630 -16.22 29.10 -62.55
CA LEU A 630 -17.38 28.29 -62.89
C LEU A 630 -17.79 28.62 -64.32
N ILE A 631 -17.94 27.61 -65.17
CA ILE A 631 -18.31 27.73 -66.59
C ILE A 631 -19.60 26.94 -66.80
N LEU A 632 -20.61 27.60 -67.34
CA LEU A 632 -21.87 26.99 -67.77
C LEU A 632 -21.92 27.01 -69.29
N GLU A 633 -22.38 25.91 -69.85
CA GLU A 633 -22.57 25.70 -71.28
C GLU A 633 -24.07 25.55 -71.56
N ASP A 634 -24.56 26.19 -72.62
CA ASP A 634 -25.94 26.04 -73.07
C ASP A 634 -26.09 24.90 -74.09
N ILE A 635 -27.30 24.67 -74.60
CA ILE A 635 -27.54 23.60 -75.59
C ILE A 635 -26.92 23.89 -76.97
N GLU A 636 -26.56 25.14 -77.25
CA GLU A 636 -25.97 25.60 -78.50
C GLU A 636 -24.42 25.63 -78.44
N GLY A 637 -23.85 25.29 -77.28
CA GLY A 637 -22.40 25.28 -77.02
C GLY A 637 -21.83 26.63 -76.62
N GLU A 638 -22.68 27.62 -76.32
CA GLU A 638 -22.29 28.94 -75.87
C GLU A 638 -21.98 28.95 -74.36
N GLU A 639 -20.92 29.65 -73.96
CA GLU A 639 -20.40 29.61 -72.60
C GLU A 639 -20.60 30.91 -71.83
N CYS A 640 -20.98 30.80 -70.55
CA CYS A 640 -20.88 31.88 -69.58
C CYS A 640 -20.06 31.44 -68.36
N SER A 641 -19.30 32.37 -67.78
CA SER A 641 -18.42 32.07 -66.65
C SER A 641 -18.37 33.17 -65.59
N LEU A 642 -18.12 32.74 -64.35
CA LEU A 642 -17.94 33.60 -63.17
C LEU A 642 -16.75 33.11 -62.36
N VAL A 643 -15.89 34.04 -61.95
CA VAL A 643 -14.77 33.75 -61.06
C VAL A 643 -15.20 34.00 -59.61
N LEU A 644 -14.93 33.02 -58.76
CA LEU A 644 -15.14 33.05 -57.32
C LEU A 644 -13.79 32.88 -56.63
N GLU A 645 -13.58 33.59 -55.53
CA GLU A 645 -12.31 33.58 -54.81
C GLU A 645 -12.47 33.00 -53.40
N HIS A 646 -11.46 32.24 -52.98
CA HIS A 646 -11.26 31.84 -51.61
C HIS A 646 -9.91 32.38 -51.10
N VAL A 647 -9.97 33.22 -50.06
CA VAL A 647 -8.78 33.68 -49.33
C VAL A 647 -8.76 32.95 -47.99
N PHE A 648 -7.65 32.27 -47.69
CA PHE A 648 -7.51 31.48 -46.48
C PHE A 648 -7.71 32.32 -45.21
N LYS A 649 -8.57 31.82 -44.32
CA LYS A 649 -8.82 32.39 -43.00
C LYS A 649 -8.25 31.44 -41.94
N PRO A 650 -7.14 31.79 -41.27
CA PRO A 650 -6.58 30.99 -40.18
C PRO A 650 -7.59 30.85 -39.03
N TYR A 651 -7.51 29.74 -38.27
CA TYR A 651 -8.16 29.72 -36.97
C TYR A 651 -7.38 30.58 -35.98
N PRO A 652 -8.06 31.16 -34.98
CA PRO A 652 -7.38 31.85 -33.90
C PRO A 652 -6.33 30.96 -33.24
N TYR A 653 -5.07 31.40 -33.27
CA TYR A 653 -4.01 30.71 -32.55
C TYR A 653 -4.17 30.90 -31.05
N LYS A 654 -3.64 29.94 -30.28
CA LYS A 654 -3.55 30.06 -28.83
C LYS A 654 -2.77 31.33 -28.46
N LYS A 655 -3.30 32.09 -27.51
CA LYS A 655 -2.70 33.32 -26.97
C LYS A 655 -2.48 33.15 -25.46
N ALA A 656 -1.61 33.99 -24.92
CA ALA A 656 -1.41 34.10 -23.48
C ALA A 656 -2.74 34.46 -22.80
N SER A 657 -3.09 33.72 -21.74
CA SER A 657 -4.18 34.08 -20.84
C SER A 657 -3.73 35.18 -19.87
N GLU A 658 -4.65 36.00 -19.38
CA GLU A 658 -4.35 37.00 -18.33
C GLU A 658 -3.83 36.38 -17.03
N LYS A 659 -4.13 35.09 -16.80
CA LYS A 659 -3.68 34.33 -15.62
C LYS A 659 -2.33 33.65 -15.82
N ASP A 660 -1.81 33.61 -17.05
CA ASP A 660 -0.56 32.91 -17.33
C ASP A 660 0.61 33.70 -16.72
N LEU A 661 1.48 33.02 -15.98
CA LEU A 661 2.76 33.58 -15.53
C LEU A 661 3.74 33.70 -16.70
N GLY A 662 3.61 32.83 -17.71
CA GLY A 662 4.40 32.86 -18.93
C GLY A 662 3.74 32.07 -20.06
N PHE A 663 3.84 32.60 -21.28
CA PHE A 663 3.39 31.94 -22.51
C PHE A 663 4.52 31.96 -23.53
N PHE A 664 5.07 30.79 -23.83
CA PHE A 664 6.20 30.64 -24.74
C PHE A 664 5.74 29.88 -25.97
N PHE A 665 6.11 30.33 -27.16
CA PHE A 665 5.73 29.67 -28.39
C PHE A 665 6.71 29.91 -29.53
N PHE A 666 6.65 29.02 -30.52
CA PHE A 666 7.16 29.25 -31.86
C PHE A 666 6.17 28.67 -32.87
N ASP A 667 6.14 29.24 -34.06
CA ASP A 667 5.16 28.87 -35.08
C ASP A 667 5.79 28.01 -36.19
N ASN A 668 5.04 27.01 -36.65
CA ASN A 668 5.39 26.17 -37.79
C ASN A 668 4.68 26.72 -39.05
N PRO A 669 5.40 27.39 -39.97
CA PRO A 669 4.81 28.01 -41.15
C PRO A 669 4.32 27.00 -42.20
N VAL A 670 4.79 25.75 -42.17
CA VAL A 670 4.41 24.72 -43.15
C VAL A 670 3.03 24.17 -42.82
N GLY A 671 2.84 23.77 -41.56
CA GLY A 671 1.59 23.25 -41.03
C GLY A 671 0.61 24.32 -40.57
N LEU A 672 1.01 25.60 -40.57
CA LEU A 672 0.26 26.71 -39.95
C LEU A 672 -0.18 26.41 -38.51
N GLU A 673 0.74 25.88 -37.70
CA GLU A 673 0.49 25.50 -36.31
C GLU A 673 1.31 26.36 -35.34
N ARG A 674 0.78 26.57 -34.13
CA ARG A 674 1.50 27.21 -33.03
C ARG A 674 1.82 26.19 -31.95
N TYR A 675 3.11 25.95 -31.73
CA TYR A 675 3.58 25.14 -30.61
C TYR A 675 3.81 26.06 -29.42
N ALA A 676 3.11 25.81 -28.31
CA ALA A 676 3.11 26.68 -27.15
C ALA A 676 3.19 25.91 -25.83
N ILE A 677 3.91 26.48 -24.87
CA ILE A 677 3.99 26.05 -23.48
C ILE A 677 3.41 27.15 -22.60
N GLN A 678 2.50 26.75 -21.72
CA GLN A 678 1.89 27.62 -20.72
C GLN A 678 2.49 27.36 -19.35
N VAL A 679 2.78 28.44 -18.65
CA VAL A 679 3.15 28.44 -17.24
C VAL A 679 2.09 29.20 -16.47
N GLU A 680 1.44 28.51 -15.55
CA GLU A 680 0.28 29.00 -14.83
C GLU A 680 0.51 28.91 -13.31
N PRO A 681 -0.16 29.76 -12.50
CA PRO A 681 -0.20 29.57 -11.06
C PRO A 681 -0.81 28.21 -10.73
N ALA A 682 -0.31 27.55 -9.71
CA ALA A 682 -0.89 26.31 -9.23
C ALA A 682 -2.33 26.52 -8.71
N SER A 683 -3.21 25.56 -9.00
CA SER A 683 -4.61 25.57 -8.53
C SER A 683 -4.85 24.76 -7.25
N SER A 684 -3.87 23.96 -6.82
CA SER A 684 -3.97 23.03 -5.70
C SER A 684 -3.12 23.49 -4.51
N ASP A 685 -3.65 23.28 -3.29
CA ASP A 685 -2.91 23.52 -2.05
C ASP A 685 -1.66 22.62 -2.03
N GLY A 686 -0.47 23.23 -2.00
CA GLY A 686 0.83 22.55 -1.95
C GLY A 686 1.64 22.56 -3.25
N SER A 687 1.03 22.89 -4.39
CA SER A 687 1.74 23.13 -5.65
C SER A 687 2.08 24.61 -5.79
N VAL A 688 3.21 24.93 -6.43
CA VAL A 688 3.70 26.31 -6.59
C VAL A 688 3.37 26.86 -7.98
N VAL A 689 3.65 26.06 -9.01
CA VAL A 689 3.44 26.43 -10.41
C VAL A 689 3.04 25.21 -11.23
N ARG A 690 2.30 25.42 -12.31
CA ARG A 690 1.99 24.39 -13.31
C ARG A 690 2.65 24.75 -14.64
N ILE A 691 3.47 23.84 -15.16
CA ILE A 691 4.20 24.01 -16.44
C ILE A 691 3.71 22.94 -17.42
N ASP A 692 3.00 23.36 -18.46
CA ASP A 692 2.39 22.48 -19.49
C ASP A 692 1.59 21.30 -18.90
N GLY A 693 0.81 21.59 -17.85
CA GLY A 693 0.00 20.58 -17.15
C GLY A 693 0.74 19.75 -16.10
N ASN A 694 2.04 19.98 -15.85
CA ASN A 694 2.80 19.32 -14.78
C ASN A 694 2.92 20.24 -13.57
N ASP A 695 2.42 19.78 -12.41
CA ASP A 695 2.53 20.52 -11.15
C ASP A 695 3.95 20.41 -10.56
N VAL A 696 4.47 21.55 -10.11
CA VAL A 696 5.76 21.65 -9.42
C VAL A 696 5.50 22.07 -7.98
N ASP A 697 5.75 21.16 -7.04
CA ASP A 697 5.52 21.36 -5.61
C ASP A 697 6.77 21.91 -4.89
N VAL A 698 6.56 22.34 -3.64
CA VAL A 698 7.64 22.87 -2.77
C VAL A 698 8.77 21.84 -2.61
N LYS A 699 8.42 20.55 -2.52
CA LYS A 699 9.37 19.46 -2.33
C LYS A 699 10.31 19.34 -3.53
N ARG A 700 9.80 19.37 -4.76
CA ARG A 700 10.60 19.33 -5.98
C ARG A 700 11.51 20.54 -6.11
N LEU A 701 11.04 21.73 -5.73
CA LEU A 701 11.87 22.93 -5.69
C LEU A 701 13.00 22.81 -4.67
N ASN A 702 12.72 22.29 -3.46
CA ASN A 702 13.75 22.04 -2.45
C ASN A 702 14.76 20.98 -2.90
N LYS A 703 14.32 19.93 -3.61
CA LYS A 703 15.24 18.97 -4.26
C LYS A 703 16.16 19.64 -5.26
N ALA A 704 15.63 20.53 -6.12
CA ALA A 704 16.46 21.27 -7.08
C ALA A 704 17.50 22.15 -6.37
N VAL A 705 17.11 22.85 -5.29
CA VAL A 705 18.06 23.64 -4.48
C VAL A 705 19.14 22.75 -3.84
N TYR A 706 18.76 21.59 -3.30
CA TYR A 706 19.71 20.64 -2.72
C TYR A 706 20.68 20.10 -3.77
N GLN A 707 20.19 19.70 -4.95
CA GLN A 707 21.02 19.26 -6.06
C GLN A 707 22.00 20.35 -6.49
N ALA A 708 21.57 21.60 -6.53
CA ALA A 708 22.44 22.73 -6.85
C ALA A 708 23.53 22.96 -5.79
N LEU A 709 23.18 22.87 -4.50
CA LEU A 709 24.13 22.98 -3.39
C LEU A 709 25.16 21.83 -3.40
N LYS A 710 24.72 20.61 -3.71
CA LYS A 710 25.58 19.41 -3.73
C LYS A 710 26.51 19.37 -4.94
N SER A 711 25.99 19.70 -6.13
CA SER A 711 26.73 19.60 -7.40
C SER A 711 27.48 20.88 -7.79
N GLY A 712 27.12 22.02 -7.21
CA GLY A 712 27.59 23.35 -7.64
C GLY A 712 26.94 23.86 -8.93
N LYS A 713 26.05 23.09 -9.57
CA LYS A 713 25.32 23.51 -10.78
C LYS A 713 24.04 24.24 -10.40
N THR A 714 23.89 25.49 -10.86
CA THR A 714 22.75 26.35 -10.50
C THR A 714 21.58 26.29 -11.49
N GLU A 715 21.78 25.66 -12.64
CA GLU A 715 20.71 25.34 -13.59
C GLU A 715 20.42 23.84 -13.46
N ILE A 716 19.22 23.51 -12.98
CA ILE A 716 18.80 22.13 -12.69
C ILE A 716 17.66 21.76 -13.62
N ASP A 717 17.78 20.65 -14.35
CA ASP A 717 16.70 20.12 -15.16
C ASP A 717 15.56 19.65 -14.25
N LEU A 718 14.33 20.11 -14.54
CA LEU A 718 13.16 19.65 -13.80
C LEU A 718 12.70 18.28 -14.25
N GLU A 719 13.16 17.75 -15.39
CA GLU A 719 12.76 16.46 -15.96
C GLU A 719 11.25 16.35 -16.24
N ILE A 720 10.63 17.48 -16.61
CA ILE A 720 9.21 17.54 -17.03
C ILE A 720 9.05 17.72 -18.54
N GLY A 721 10.14 18.00 -19.25
CA GLY A 721 10.18 18.21 -20.69
C GLY A 721 9.76 16.96 -21.46
N LYS A 722 9.11 17.15 -22.62
CA LYS A 722 8.59 16.06 -23.44
C LYS A 722 8.76 16.36 -24.93
N GLU A 723 8.96 15.30 -25.70
CA GLU A 723 8.72 15.30 -27.14
C GLU A 723 7.21 15.31 -27.41
N ARG A 724 6.77 16.06 -28.40
CA ARG A 724 5.36 16.22 -28.80
C ARG A 724 5.20 15.87 -30.28
N ASN A 725 3.97 15.48 -30.64
CA ASN A 725 3.60 15.05 -32.00
C ASN A 725 4.60 14.03 -32.58
N ASP A 726 4.88 12.98 -31.83
CA ASP A 726 5.82 11.92 -32.23
C ASP A 726 7.23 12.43 -32.62
N GLY A 727 7.69 13.55 -32.01
CA GLY A 727 9.05 14.06 -32.19
C GLY A 727 9.20 15.21 -33.20
N GLU A 728 8.10 15.85 -33.63
CA GLU A 728 8.15 17.08 -34.44
C GLU A 728 8.77 18.25 -33.68
N TRP A 729 8.45 18.37 -32.38
CA TRP A 729 9.02 19.38 -31.50
C TRP A 729 9.21 18.84 -30.08
N GLU A 730 10.10 19.49 -29.35
CA GLU A 730 10.43 19.12 -27.98
C GLU A 730 10.57 20.38 -27.12
N TRP A 731 10.37 20.21 -25.82
CA TRP A 731 10.60 21.27 -24.85
C TRP A 731 11.19 20.71 -23.56
N ALA A 732 11.91 21.57 -22.84
CA ALA A 732 12.50 21.30 -21.54
C ALA A 732 12.30 22.50 -20.61
N ALA A 733 12.28 22.23 -19.30
CA ALA A 733 12.21 23.25 -18.27
C ALA A 733 13.31 23.05 -17.23
N TYR A 734 13.99 24.14 -16.92
CA TYR A 734 15.09 24.17 -15.96
C TYR A 734 14.74 25.11 -14.81
N ALA A 735 15.00 24.68 -13.58
CA ALA A 735 14.97 25.53 -12.41
C ALA A 735 16.28 26.32 -12.28
N LEU A 736 16.17 27.64 -12.17
CA LEU A 736 17.30 28.51 -11.90
C LEU A 736 17.40 28.76 -10.39
N VAL A 737 18.48 28.27 -9.80
CA VAL A 737 18.71 28.28 -8.36
C VAL A 737 19.68 29.39 -7.97
N ASP A 738 19.27 30.21 -7.00
CA ASP A 738 20.14 31.11 -6.26
C ASP A 738 20.71 30.36 -5.05
N ILE A 739 22.02 30.07 -5.07
CA ILE A 739 22.72 29.38 -3.98
C ILE A 739 22.81 30.24 -2.71
N SER A 740 22.93 31.55 -2.85
CA SER A 740 23.02 32.49 -1.71
C SER A 740 21.70 32.54 -0.95
N CYS A 741 20.59 32.66 -1.68
CA CYS A 741 19.24 32.66 -1.14
C CYS A 741 18.65 31.26 -0.93
N ARG A 742 19.31 30.20 -1.42
CA ARG A 742 18.86 28.79 -1.35
C ARG A 742 17.42 28.61 -1.84
N ARG A 743 17.11 29.18 -3.00
CA ARG A 743 15.78 29.10 -3.60
C ARG A 743 15.85 29.06 -5.12
N VAL A 744 14.84 28.45 -5.73
CA VAL A 744 14.53 28.61 -7.14
C VAL A 744 13.91 30.00 -7.31
N TYR A 745 14.48 30.81 -8.19
CA TYR A 745 13.98 32.17 -8.43
C TYR A 745 13.23 32.29 -9.77
N ALA A 746 13.51 31.40 -10.71
CA ALA A 746 12.87 31.41 -12.01
C ALA A 746 12.91 30.03 -12.65
N PHE A 747 12.03 29.85 -13.63
CA PHE A 747 12.05 28.72 -14.56
C PHE A 747 12.47 29.21 -15.92
N LYS A 748 13.36 28.46 -16.55
CA LYS A 748 13.80 28.64 -17.92
C LYS A 748 13.18 27.57 -18.78
N ILE A 749 12.42 27.97 -19.80
CA ILE A 749 11.75 27.09 -20.74
C ILE A 749 12.49 27.17 -22.07
N ILE A 750 12.89 26.02 -22.61
CA ILE A 750 13.48 25.91 -23.94
C ILE A 750 12.54 25.05 -24.79
N MET A 751 12.14 25.55 -25.95
CA MET A 751 11.29 24.89 -26.94
C MET A 751 12.00 24.92 -28.29
N GLN A 752 11.96 23.83 -29.04
CA GLN A 752 12.61 23.73 -30.34
C GLN A 752 12.00 22.65 -31.21
N GLU A 753 12.35 22.67 -32.49
CA GLU A 753 12.11 21.54 -33.37
C GLU A 753 12.81 20.26 -32.88
N GLY A 754 12.07 19.15 -32.97
CA GLY A 754 12.41 17.87 -32.38
C GLY A 754 13.26 17.03 -33.31
N LYS A 755 13.42 15.75 -32.98
CA LYS A 755 14.34 14.83 -33.67
C LYS A 755 13.89 14.46 -35.08
N LYS A 756 12.59 14.54 -35.39
CA LYS A 756 12.09 14.29 -36.75
C LYS A 756 12.48 15.37 -37.75
N VAL A 757 12.80 16.57 -37.26
CA VAL A 757 13.21 17.68 -38.11
C VAL A 757 14.74 17.65 -38.22
N PRO A 758 15.30 17.32 -39.41
CA PRO A 758 16.74 17.14 -39.55
C PRO A 758 17.52 18.46 -39.40
N VAL A 759 16.87 19.59 -39.68
CA VAL A 759 17.47 20.93 -39.65
C VAL A 759 16.62 21.83 -38.76
N LYS A 760 17.15 22.21 -37.60
CA LYS A 760 16.45 23.08 -36.65
C LYS A 760 16.56 24.54 -37.09
N ARG A 761 15.42 25.19 -37.22
CA ARG A 761 15.21 26.58 -37.67
C ARG A 761 14.35 27.36 -36.69
N PHE A 762 13.47 26.68 -35.97
CA PHE A 762 12.51 27.33 -35.09
C PHE A 762 12.70 26.92 -33.63
N GLY A 763 12.51 27.90 -32.74
CA GLY A 763 12.58 27.66 -31.31
C GLY A 763 12.31 28.90 -30.48
N CYS A 764 12.14 28.68 -29.19
CA CYS A 764 11.86 29.71 -28.20
C CYS A 764 12.59 29.38 -26.91
N GLN A 765 13.24 30.37 -26.31
CA GLN A 765 13.81 30.28 -24.97
C GLN A 765 13.24 31.43 -24.16
N GLY A 766 12.62 31.12 -23.03
CA GLY A 766 12.02 32.13 -22.20
C GLY A 766 12.14 31.85 -20.71
N TYR A 767 11.87 32.88 -19.93
CA TYR A 767 12.05 32.87 -18.48
C TYR A 767 10.77 33.34 -17.80
N VAL A 768 10.46 32.73 -16.66
CA VAL A 768 9.31 33.09 -15.82
C VAL A 768 9.73 33.05 -14.37
N LEU A 769 9.29 34.03 -13.58
CA LEU A 769 9.61 34.09 -12.16
C LEU A 769 8.94 32.93 -11.42
N CYS A 770 9.67 32.35 -10.48
CA CYS A 770 9.09 31.39 -9.56
C CYS A 770 8.25 32.16 -8.53
N PRO A 771 6.95 31.82 -8.35
CA PRO A 771 6.16 32.36 -7.25
C PRO A 771 6.84 32.13 -5.90
N ASP A 772 6.51 32.92 -4.88
CA ASP A 772 7.02 32.66 -3.54
C ASP A 772 6.50 31.32 -3.01
N TYR A 773 7.39 30.57 -2.35
CA TYR A 773 7.09 29.23 -1.86
C TYR A 773 7.88 28.89 -0.59
N GLY A 774 7.29 28.04 0.25
CA GLY A 774 7.85 27.66 1.54
C GLY A 774 7.93 28.83 2.53
N GLU A 775 8.44 28.54 3.73
CA GLU A 775 8.67 29.55 4.77
C GLU A 775 10.07 30.16 4.60
N SER A 776 10.15 31.35 3.99
CA SER A 776 11.43 32.05 3.85
C SER A 776 11.79 32.77 5.15
N MET A 777 13.03 32.62 5.60
CA MET A 777 13.55 33.40 6.73
C MET A 777 13.53 34.89 6.39
N ASN A 778 13.03 35.73 7.32
CA ASN A 778 13.09 37.20 7.25
C ASN A 778 14.52 37.74 7.43
N ARG A 779 15.46 37.26 6.60
CA ARG A 779 16.84 37.69 6.56
C ARG A 779 17.25 37.83 5.09
N ALA A 780 17.37 39.07 4.66
CA ALA A 780 17.76 39.40 3.29
C ALA A 780 19.19 38.93 2.98
N ARG A 781 19.40 38.37 1.78
CA ARG A 781 20.72 37.97 1.27
C ARG A 781 21.02 38.56 -0.12
N PRO A 782 22.30 38.74 -0.50
CA PRO A 782 22.65 39.16 -1.85
C PRO A 782 22.25 38.09 -2.86
N ILE A 783 21.77 38.54 -4.03
CA ILE A 783 21.35 37.66 -5.11
C ILE A 783 22.57 37.07 -5.82
N SER A 784 22.51 35.79 -6.14
CA SER A 784 23.45 35.12 -7.05
C SER A 784 22.66 34.48 -8.19
N HIS A 785 22.74 35.07 -9.38
CA HIS A 785 22.11 34.50 -10.58
C HIS A 785 22.73 33.14 -10.95
N ALA A 786 21.90 32.25 -11.48
CA ALA A 786 22.34 30.96 -11.93
C ALA A 786 23.28 31.07 -13.15
N THR A 787 24.35 30.29 -13.15
CA THR A 787 25.14 30.01 -14.36
C THR A 787 24.36 29.06 -15.27
N GLU A 788 23.98 29.56 -16.45
CA GLU A 788 23.20 28.83 -17.45
C GLU A 788 24.09 28.07 -18.43
N THR A 789 23.80 26.79 -18.62
CA THR A 789 24.55 25.87 -19.47
C THR A 789 23.73 25.39 -20.67
N ALA A 790 22.44 25.12 -20.48
CA ALA A 790 21.51 24.76 -21.54
C ALA A 790 21.22 25.99 -22.41
N LYS A 791 21.25 25.86 -23.73
CA LYS A 791 20.89 26.95 -24.65
C LYS A 791 20.16 26.36 -25.84
N LEU A 792 19.43 27.21 -26.56
CA LEU A 792 18.96 26.84 -27.89
C LEU A 792 20.16 26.39 -28.75
N PRO A 793 20.04 25.27 -29.48
CA PRO A 793 21.05 24.84 -30.43
C PRO A 793 21.17 25.87 -31.55
N PRO A 794 22.28 25.88 -32.29
CA PRO A 794 22.43 26.72 -33.47
C PRO A 794 21.27 26.45 -34.44
N MET A 795 20.47 27.48 -34.72
CA MET A 795 19.35 27.41 -35.65
C MET A 795 19.77 27.94 -37.02
N GLU A 796 19.35 27.27 -38.10
CA GLU A 796 19.55 27.80 -39.45
C GLU A 796 18.56 28.95 -39.75
N PRO A 797 18.99 29.98 -40.51
CA PRO A 797 18.10 31.03 -40.96
C PRO A 797 16.97 30.47 -41.84
N TYR A 798 15.74 30.90 -41.57
CA TYR A 798 14.58 30.60 -42.41
C TYR A 798 14.19 31.83 -43.22
N SER A 799 14.23 31.71 -44.55
CA SER A 799 13.68 32.72 -45.47
C SER A 799 12.21 32.39 -45.76
N GLN A 800 11.30 33.26 -45.34
CA GLN A 800 9.88 33.08 -45.64
C GLN A 800 9.62 33.31 -47.14
N PRO A 801 9.03 32.35 -47.86
CA PRO A 801 8.68 32.57 -49.26
C PRO A 801 7.59 33.63 -49.40
N GLU A 802 7.75 34.54 -50.37
CA GLU A 802 6.74 35.54 -50.71
C GLU A 802 5.75 34.99 -51.73
N TYR A 803 4.45 35.06 -51.42
CA TYR A 803 3.38 34.59 -52.29
C TYR A 803 2.49 35.75 -52.76
N PRO A 804 2.23 35.89 -54.08
CA PRO A 804 1.31 36.89 -54.61
C PRO A 804 -0.09 36.78 -53.99
N GLN A 805 -0.60 37.87 -53.42
CA GLN A 805 -1.91 37.89 -52.74
C GLN A 805 -3.06 38.37 -53.64
N ASP A 806 -2.80 39.13 -54.72
CA ASP A 806 -3.82 39.55 -55.70
C ASP A 806 -3.22 39.71 -57.10
N ASP A 807 -4.07 39.68 -58.14
CA ASP A 807 -3.71 39.95 -59.54
C ASP A 807 -4.90 40.46 -60.37
N ALA A 808 -4.61 40.99 -61.57
CA ALA A 808 -5.59 41.59 -62.49
C ALA A 808 -6.07 40.67 -63.63
N VAL A 809 -5.72 39.37 -63.61
CA VAL A 809 -5.98 38.44 -64.74
C VAL A 809 -7.48 38.30 -65.05
N ASP A 810 -8.32 38.38 -64.03
CA ASP A 810 -9.77 38.17 -64.15
C ASP A 810 -10.59 39.46 -64.26
N ASP A 811 -9.94 40.62 -64.29
CA ASP A 811 -10.58 41.95 -64.28
C ASP A 811 -11.22 42.28 -65.64
N PHE A 812 -12.39 41.70 -65.89
CA PHE A 812 -13.16 41.97 -67.10
C PHE A 812 -14.12 43.14 -66.90
N LYS A 813 -14.07 44.10 -67.85
CA LYS A 813 -15.04 45.19 -67.96
C LYS A 813 -15.96 44.91 -69.16
N PRO A 814 -17.26 44.67 -68.97
CA PRO A 814 -18.17 44.47 -70.10
C PRO A 814 -18.26 45.73 -70.96
N PRO A 815 -18.40 45.61 -72.30
CA PRO A 815 -18.53 46.76 -73.18
C PRO A 815 -19.82 47.54 -72.86
N VAL A 816 -19.70 48.86 -72.74
CA VAL A 816 -20.84 49.77 -72.48
C VAL A 816 -21.74 49.81 -73.73
N PRO A 817 -23.06 49.55 -73.65
CA PRO A 817 -23.95 49.69 -74.79
C PRO A 817 -23.95 51.14 -75.32
N PRO A 818 -23.98 51.38 -76.64
CA PRO A 818 -24.01 52.73 -77.18
C PRO A 818 -25.28 53.47 -76.73
N LYS A 819 -25.10 54.70 -76.22
CA LYS A 819 -26.20 55.60 -75.84
C LYS A 819 -27.14 55.79 -77.03
N ILE A 820 -28.43 55.50 -76.82
CA ILE A 820 -29.50 55.84 -77.77
C ILE A 820 -29.55 57.36 -77.89
N LEU A 821 -29.40 57.88 -79.11
CA LEU A 821 -29.54 59.31 -79.43
C LEU A 821 -31.04 59.72 -79.31
N PRO A 822 -31.37 60.84 -78.65
CA PRO A 822 -32.74 61.33 -78.60
C PRO A 822 -33.12 62.07 -79.90
N SER A 823 -34.30 61.72 -80.44
CA SER A 823 -34.98 62.42 -81.54
C SER A 823 -35.43 63.83 -81.13
N PRO A 824 -35.60 64.78 -82.07
CA PRO A 824 -35.71 66.21 -81.74
C PRO A 824 -37.16 66.63 -81.47
N SER A 825 -37.38 67.42 -80.41
CA SER A 825 -38.54 68.31 -80.29
C SER A 825 -38.20 69.55 -79.47
N THR A 826 -37.88 70.61 -80.21
CA THR A 826 -38.26 72.03 -80.06
C THR A 826 -38.15 72.73 -78.69
N GLU A 827 -37.14 73.63 -78.63
CA GLU A 827 -37.02 74.97 -78.00
C GLU A 827 -38.23 75.50 -77.18
N GLY A 828 -38.17 76.12 -75.99
CA GLY A 828 -37.19 76.71 -75.05
C GLY A 828 -38.01 77.44 -73.93
N PRO A 829 -37.48 78.30 -73.02
CA PRO A 829 -36.09 78.63 -72.72
C PRO A 829 -35.64 78.36 -71.25
N SER A 830 -34.33 78.38 -71.13
CA SER A 830 -33.40 78.26 -70.00
C SER A 830 -33.67 79.09 -68.74
N PHE A 831 -33.29 78.54 -67.58
CA PHE A 831 -32.49 79.25 -66.55
C PHE A 831 -31.64 78.23 -65.72
N SER A 832 -30.31 78.45 -65.71
CA SER A 832 -29.29 78.20 -64.65
C SER A 832 -29.55 77.07 -63.62
N ASN A 833 -28.70 76.05 -63.42
CA ASN A 833 -27.26 76.09 -63.09
C ASN A 833 -26.60 74.70 -63.26
N GLY A 834 -25.37 74.66 -63.76
CA GLY A 834 -24.49 73.47 -63.77
C GLY A 834 -23.99 73.10 -62.36
N VAL A 835 -23.93 71.81 -61.95
CA VAL A 835 -23.10 70.65 -62.39
C VAL A 835 -21.71 70.68 -61.69
N ASN A 836 -21.27 69.71 -60.88
CA ASN A 836 -21.17 68.24 -61.01
C ASN A 836 -21.34 67.52 -59.64
N GLY A 837 -21.82 66.29 -59.45
CA GLY A 837 -22.19 65.20 -60.38
C GLY A 837 -21.71 63.82 -59.89
N HIS A 838 -22.55 63.07 -59.16
CA HIS A 838 -22.48 61.60 -59.01
C HIS A 838 -23.91 61.05 -59.16
N GLY A 839 -24.14 60.29 -60.23
CA GLY A 839 -25.47 59.82 -60.63
C GLY A 839 -25.90 58.56 -59.88
N SER A 840 -26.98 58.68 -59.09
CA SER A 840 -27.82 57.54 -58.69
C SER A 840 -28.92 57.33 -59.74
N GLY A 841 -29.08 56.10 -60.23
CA GLY A 841 -30.23 55.70 -61.03
C GLY A 841 -31.53 55.95 -60.25
N GLY A 842 -32.42 56.76 -60.80
CA GLY A 842 -33.71 57.05 -60.21
C GLY A 842 -34.60 55.82 -60.17
N VAL A 843 -35.10 55.49 -58.98
CA VAL A 843 -36.20 54.55 -58.78
C VAL A 843 -37.46 55.12 -59.45
N PRO A 844 -38.24 54.34 -60.21
CA PRO A 844 -39.48 54.83 -60.81
C PRO A 844 -40.42 55.39 -59.73
N PRO A 845 -41.03 56.58 -59.92
CA PRO A 845 -41.89 57.21 -58.92
C PRO A 845 -43.08 56.33 -58.51
N GLU A 846 -43.47 55.40 -59.37
CA GLU A 846 -44.51 54.39 -59.13
C GLU A 846 -44.13 53.36 -58.05
N LEU A 847 -42.84 53.02 -57.93
CA LEU A 847 -42.34 52.10 -56.90
C LEU A 847 -42.27 52.82 -55.54
N ASN A 848 -41.90 54.09 -55.52
CA ASN A 848 -41.94 54.91 -54.30
C ASN A 848 -43.37 55.11 -53.79
N ALA A 849 -44.34 55.29 -54.69
CA ALA A 849 -45.76 55.37 -54.31
C ALA A 849 -46.28 54.04 -53.72
N ARG A 850 -45.87 52.89 -54.29
CA ARG A 850 -46.23 51.57 -53.76
C ARG A 850 -45.57 51.26 -52.41
N LEU A 851 -44.31 51.64 -52.22
CA LEU A 851 -43.61 51.46 -50.94
C LEU A 851 -44.23 52.34 -49.84
N ALA A 852 -44.53 53.61 -50.14
CA ALA A 852 -45.23 54.49 -49.21
C ALA A 852 -46.65 53.98 -48.85
N SER A 853 -47.35 53.35 -49.81
CA SER A 853 -48.64 52.69 -49.58
C SER A 853 -48.53 51.43 -48.70
N ILE A 854 -47.44 50.67 -48.82
CA ILE A 854 -47.21 49.47 -47.99
C ILE A 854 -46.89 49.89 -46.56
N ASP A 855 -46.05 50.90 -46.37
CA ASP A 855 -45.72 51.44 -45.04
C ASP A 855 -46.95 52.00 -44.32
N THR A 856 -47.83 52.71 -45.04
CA THR A 856 -49.09 53.21 -44.45
C THR A 856 -50.08 52.09 -44.12
N ASN A 857 -50.10 51.00 -44.88
CA ASN A 857 -50.94 49.84 -44.58
C ASN A 857 -50.39 49.02 -43.40
N LEU A 858 -49.06 48.86 -43.31
CA LEU A 858 -48.41 48.18 -42.18
C LEU A 858 -48.59 48.98 -40.87
N ALA A 859 -48.49 50.31 -40.93
CA ALA A 859 -48.78 51.16 -39.78
C ALA A 859 -50.25 51.03 -39.32
N ARG A 860 -51.22 50.96 -40.25
CA ARG A 860 -52.64 50.71 -39.88
C ARG A 860 -52.87 49.32 -39.29
N ILE A 861 -52.18 48.30 -39.77
CA ILE A 861 -52.30 46.93 -39.24
C ILE A 861 -51.73 46.86 -37.83
N ALA A 862 -50.60 47.52 -37.57
CA ALA A 862 -50.01 47.61 -36.23
C ALA A 862 -50.95 48.35 -35.24
N ASP A 863 -51.52 49.49 -35.67
CA ASP A 863 -52.45 50.29 -34.85
C ASP A 863 -53.78 49.54 -34.58
N ALA A 864 -54.24 48.73 -35.52
CA ALA A 864 -55.41 47.85 -35.34
C ALA A 864 -55.12 46.66 -34.40
N LEU A 865 -53.91 46.11 -34.42
CA LEU A 865 -53.47 45.02 -33.54
C LEU A 865 -53.29 45.51 -32.09
N GLU A 866 -52.74 46.70 -31.89
CA GLU A 866 -52.65 47.32 -30.56
C GLU A 866 -54.03 47.61 -29.95
N ARG A 867 -55.00 48.06 -30.76
CA ARG A 867 -56.39 48.25 -30.32
C ARG A 867 -57.12 46.94 -30.01
N LEU A 868 -56.80 45.84 -30.70
CA LEU A 868 -57.33 44.51 -30.42
C LEU A 868 -56.79 43.91 -29.12
N ILE A 869 -55.51 44.18 -28.80
CA ILE A 869 -54.87 43.75 -27.54
C ILE A 869 -55.34 44.61 -26.36
N GLY A 870 -55.68 45.88 -26.58
CA GLY A 870 -56.22 46.79 -25.57
C GLY A 870 -57.65 46.49 -25.08
N VAL A 871 -58.43 45.70 -25.82
CA VAL A 871 -59.83 45.35 -25.46
C VAL A 871 -59.94 43.97 -24.78
N GLY A 872 -58.86 43.17 -24.74
CA GLY A 872 -58.85 41.81 -24.21
C GLY A 872 -58.38 41.62 -22.76
N ARG A 873 -58.33 42.67 -21.93
CA ARG A 873 -57.81 42.60 -20.54
C ARG A 873 -58.71 43.30 -19.50
N ILE A 874 -59.98 42.93 -19.42
CA ILE A 874 -60.81 43.03 -18.19
C ILE A 874 -61.82 41.86 -18.17
N SER A 875 -61.40 40.70 -17.64
CA SER A 875 -62.10 39.79 -16.70
C SER A 875 -61.22 38.57 -16.45
#